data_AF-A0A424TRH7-F1
#
_entry.id   AF-A0A424TRH7-F1
#
_cell.length_a   1.000
_cell.length_b   1.000
_cell.length_c   1.000
_cell.angle_alpha   90.00
_cell.angle_beta   90.00
_cell.angle_gamma   90.00
#
_symmetry.space_group_name_H-M   'P 1'
#
loop_
_entity.id
_entity.type
_entity.pdbx_description
1 polymer ?
#
loop_
_entity_poly.entity_id
_entity_poly.type
_entity_poly.pdbx_seq_one_letter_code
_entity_poly.pdbx_strand_id
1 'polypeptide(L)'
;MARRPRRNRVNIWPGFVDALTTLVMVVIFVLVVFIFAQQFLSTQLNDNVTQIRSLENENEQLEFEKFELQERNLRLGNELDAVLLELATLRGERNNLVDNLSASQDEVQALSGNVDDLRDEERTLLQRLAQSELENRQLRAENSKMADDMVLAQEVLEQAEAQRVALIQRVRDDGYLTEAMEETIAEADVNQERNLERFVTVRDAFLASIQNLAPSVADEDERELLLRLAERIPADPEADLGTVAPDRAARLKATVQTTQDLMEAMFALAEQKQSELNILLGTLIDARSQLSEAEQALVDDQIAMAQLRARNAEVSRDLVAANEAITVNEFTIEAKVAEIQVLMDVRDDLQSRVNGMQASILSFEEAISTLRASLGDRDRELADTVDNYEARIAELVLTLQAAEAQQATLQASLDARSEELETRAEQLDQVLLQLARGESDLQNLIEQRSVNQTELEKAIAQIAALDAQLTEQTNVLAAAELDISTSYARIESKDLQIQQLTAQLQAAENNTAVSRTQLSDARAEIDMLNAQLFDVRQKLAKIEVALIERNATLRSQSQALEDANLDMAAALADQLALEKELTAALEQRDAILSRAQSSFAFAARVAATGLDGIVVQEETSTVGDETLTQVRFISREKILFELGSYEIADDSIVQLALIAEDLVELTRRLPPDLDWVIRIEGHTDQTPVNAGFSGGFRNNIQLGFLRAEAVRAALLATTAALAPAQLLASSYGETLPLVDANELTGFAKLEADQLNRRIEFILAPR
;
A
#
# COMPACT_ATOMS: atom_id res chain seq x y z
N MET A 1 -79.82 89.50 78.89
CA MET A 1 -78.50 89.29 78.24
C MET A 1 -78.47 87.88 77.65
N ALA A 2 -78.26 87.72 76.34
CA ALA A 2 -78.25 86.40 75.71
C ALA A 2 -76.83 85.79 75.69
N ARG A 3 -76.65 84.61 76.27
CA ARG A 3 -75.41 83.82 76.12
C ARG A 3 -75.49 82.99 74.83
N ARG A 4 -74.81 83.42 73.78
CA ARG A 4 -74.58 82.59 72.58
C ARG A 4 -73.70 81.38 72.96
N PRO A 5 -74.09 80.13 72.68
CA PRO A 5 -73.18 78.99 72.78
C PRO A 5 -72.12 79.08 71.68
N ARG A 6 -70.85 78.82 72.01
CA ARG A 6 -69.78 78.69 71.02
C ARG A 6 -69.89 77.32 70.35
N ARG A 7 -70.13 77.30 69.03
CA ARG A 7 -69.87 76.12 68.19
C ARG A 7 -68.35 75.85 68.18
N ASN A 8 -67.88 74.89 68.98
CA ASN A 8 -66.54 74.34 68.82
C ASN A 8 -66.51 73.53 67.53
N ARG A 9 -66.04 74.13 66.42
CA ARG A 9 -65.56 73.35 65.28
C ARG A 9 -64.23 72.70 65.70
N VAL A 10 -64.18 71.38 65.74
CA VAL A 10 -62.90 70.66 65.87
C VAL A 10 -62.12 70.90 64.58
N ASN A 11 -61.01 71.62 64.68
CA ASN A 11 -60.28 72.09 63.51
C ASN A 11 -59.26 71.03 63.09
N ILE A 12 -59.72 70.03 62.32
CA ILE A 12 -58.95 68.81 61.95
C ILE A 12 -57.79 69.10 60.97
N TRP A 13 -57.81 70.27 60.34
CA TRP A 13 -56.90 70.68 59.26
C TRP A 13 -55.39 70.48 59.55
N PRO A 14 -54.85 70.80 60.74
CA PRO A 14 -53.41 70.66 61.00
C PRO A 14 -52.93 69.21 60.91
N GLY A 15 -53.68 68.25 61.47
CA GLY A 15 -53.28 66.84 61.48
C GLY A 15 -53.34 66.18 60.09
N PHE A 16 -54.29 66.61 59.25
CA PHE A 16 -54.38 66.13 57.87
C PHE A 16 -53.21 66.65 57.02
N VAL A 17 -52.83 67.91 57.19
CA VAL A 17 -51.66 68.50 56.51
C VAL A 17 -50.36 67.84 56.97
N ASP A 18 -50.20 67.55 58.26
CA ASP A 18 -48.98 66.92 58.81
C ASP A 18 -48.81 65.48 58.31
N ALA A 19 -49.89 64.69 58.31
CA ALA A 19 -49.92 63.33 57.74
C ALA A 19 -49.66 63.31 56.21
N LEU A 20 -50.21 64.27 55.47
CA LEU A 20 -49.98 64.39 54.03
C LEU A 20 -48.55 64.85 53.71
N THR A 21 -47.99 65.76 54.51
CA THR A 21 -46.61 66.26 54.34
C THR A 21 -45.59 65.17 54.66
N THR A 22 -45.79 64.38 55.71
CA THR A 22 -44.93 63.24 56.04
C THR A 22 -45.01 62.14 54.98
N LEU A 23 -46.20 61.81 54.46
CA LEU A 23 -46.35 60.86 53.35
C LEU A 23 -45.63 61.33 52.09
N VAL A 24 -45.77 62.61 51.71
CA VAL A 24 -45.04 63.19 50.56
C VAL A 24 -43.52 63.16 50.78
N MET A 25 -43.04 63.45 52.00
CA MET A 25 -41.60 63.39 52.32
C MET A 25 -41.05 61.97 52.19
N VAL A 26 -41.78 60.95 52.66
CA VAL A 26 -41.37 59.54 52.52
C VAL A 26 -41.33 59.10 51.05
N VAL A 27 -42.33 59.48 50.24
CA VAL A 27 -42.35 59.16 48.81
C VAL A 27 -41.18 59.83 48.07
N ILE A 28 -40.87 61.09 48.38
CA ILE A 28 -39.71 61.79 47.77
C ILE A 28 -38.39 61.14 48.23
N PHE A 29 -38.26 60.75 49.49
CA PHE A 29 -37.06 60.06 50.00
C PHE A 29 -36.81 58.73 49.26
N VAL A 30 -37.83 57.88 49.14
CA VAL A 30 -37.73 56.59 48.41
C VAL A 30 -37.37 56.82 46.94
N LEU A 31 -37.99 57.81 46.28
CA LEU A 31 -37.72 58.13 44.88
C LEU A 31 -36.30 58.67 44.66
N VAL A 32 -35.74 59.45 45.60
CA VAL A 32 -34.34 59.90 45.56
C VAL A 32 -33.38 58.73 45.76
N VAL A 33 -33.64 57.83 46.71
CA VAL A 33 -32.83 56.61 46.92
C VAL A 33 -32.83 55.73 45.67
N PHE A 34 -33.99 55.57 45.02
CA PHE A 34 -34.12 54.82 43.77
C PHE A 34 -33.31 55.43 42.62
N ILE A 35 -33.35 56.76 42.44
CA ILE A 35 -32.54 57.46 41.42
C ILE A 35 -31.04 57.26 41.67
N PHE A 36 -30.58 57.31 42.93
CA PHE A 36 -29.17 57.01 43.25
C PHE A 36 -28.80 55.54 42.98
N ALA A 37 -29.70 54.59 43.24
CA ALA A 37 -29.50 53.18 42.92
C ALA A 37 -29.41 52.94 41.39
N GLN A 38 -30.30 53.54 40.60
CA GLN A 38 -30.22 53.48 39.14
C GLN A 38 -28.95 54.13 38.59
N GLN A 39 -28.53 55.28 39.14
CA GLN A 39 -27.29 55.93 38.73
C GLN A 39 -26.07 55.05 39.02
N PHE A 40 -26.05 54.34 40.15
CA PHE A 40 -24.98 53.40 40.51
C PHE A 40 -24.94 52.18 39.60
N LEU A 41 -26.09 51.53 39.35
CA LEU A 41 -26.20 50.43 38.38
C LEU A 41 -25.77 50.88 36.97
N SER A 42 -26.17 52.08 36.54
CA SER A 42 -25.78 52.65 35.25
C SER A 42 -24.27 52.85 35.13
N THR A 43 -23.59 53.30 36.19
CA THR A 43 -22.12 53.36 36.20
C THR A 43 -21.48 51.97 36.15
N GLN A 44 -21.95 51.00 36.95
CA GLN A 44 -21.40 49.63 36.91
C GLN A 44 -21.59 48.96 35.55
N LEU A 45 -22.75 49.16 34.91
CA LEU A 45 -23.05 48.61 33.58
C LEU A 45 -22.11 49.22 32.52
N ASN A 46 -21.92 50.54 32.54
CA ASN A 46 -20.97 51.21 31.65
C ASN A 46 -19.52 50.73 31.88
N ASP A 47 -19.09 50.65 33.14
CA ASP A 47 -17.74 50.21 33.49
C ASP A 47 -17.49 48.77 33.03
N ASN A 48 -18.43 47.85 33.26
CA ASN A 48 -18.37 46.47 32.76
C ASN A 48 -18.28 46.43 31.22
N VAL A 49 -19.09 47.22 30.50
CA VAL A 49 -19.03 47.30 29.03
C VAL A 49 -17.68 47.84 28.53
N THR A 50 -17.07 48.80 29.22
CA THR A 50 -15.72 49.28 28.85
C THR A 50 -14.62 48.25 29.13
N GLN A 51 -14.78 47.44 30.18
CA GLN A 51 -13.82 46.39 30.54
C GLN A 51 -13.92 45.19 29.60
N ILE A 52 -15.13 44.73 29.27
CA ILE A 52 -15.39 43.72 28.24
C ILE A 52 -14.70 44.12 26.93
N ARG A 53 -14.90 45.36 26.48
CA ARG A 53 -14.22 45.88 25.27
C ARG A 53 -12.69 45.92 25.38
N SER A 54 -12.11 46.14 26.56
CA SER A 54 -10.65 46.05 26.71
C SER A 54 -10.18 44.61 26.47
N LEU A 55 -10.85 43.64 27.11
CA LEU A 55 -10.55 42.22 26.98
C LEU A 55 -10.78 41.68 25.56
N GLU A 56 -11.82 42.16 24.86
CA GLU A 56 -12.05 41.86 23.43
C GLU A 56 -10.87 42.32 22.56
N ASN A 57 -10.45 43.60 22.66
CA ASN A 57 -9.30 44.13 21.91
C ASN A 57 -7.97 43.44 22.28
N GLU A 58 -7.77 43.12 23.57
CA GLU A 58 -6.58 42.40 24.04
C GLU A 58 -6.54 40.96 23.53
N ASN A 59 -7.69 40.30 23.38
CA ASN A 59 -7.79 38.98 22.75
C ASN A 59 -7.51 39.03 21.25
N GLU A 60 -8.06 40.00 20.50
CA GLU A 60 -7.72 40.19 19.08
C GLU A 60 -6.20 40.34 18.88
N GLN A 61 -5.53 41.07 19.79
CA GLN A 61 -4.07 41.23 19.75
C GLN A 61 -3.32 39.92 20.08
N LEU A 62 -3.77 39.14 21.08
CA LEU A 62 -3.16 37.86 21.45
C LEU A 62 -3.39 36.76 20.41
N GLU A 63 -4.54 36.74 19.74
CA GLU A 63 -4.80 35.86 18.60
C GLU A 63 -3.90 36.21 17.41
N PHE A 64 -3.64 37.50 17.16
CA PHE A 64 -2.70 37.94 16.13
C PHE A 64 -1.25 37.53 16.44
N GLU A 65 -0.74 37.73 17.68
CA GLU A 65 0.61 37.29 18.05
C GLU A 65 0.75 35.75 17.95
N LYS A 66 -0.28 35.01 18.39
CA LYS A 66 -0.35 33.56 18.24
C LYS A 66 -0.33 33.13 16.75
N PHE A 67 -1.01 33.85 15.87
CA PHE A 67 -1.02 33.57 14.43
C PHE A 67 0.36 33.82 13.79
N GLU A 68 1.03 34.94 14.10
CA GLU A 68 2.40 35.20 13.61
C GLU A 68 3.39 34.11 14.08
N LEU A 69 3.25 33.62 15.33
CA LEU A 69 4.04 32.51 15.84
C LEU A 69 3.71 31.18 15.16
N GLN A 70 2.44 30.90 14.85
CA GLN A 70 2.05 29.72 14.08
C GLN A 70 2.64 29.74 12.67
N GLU A 71 2.61 30.88 11.97
CA GLU A 71 3.26 31.00 10.66
C GLU A 71 4.78 30.84 10.77
N ARG A 72 5.40 31.38 11.82
CA ARG A 72 6.83 31.21 12.10
C ARG A 72 7.19 29.74 12.39
N ASN A 73 6.37 29.02 13.15
CA ASN A 73 6.58 27.60 13.45
C ASN A 73 6.49 26.74 12.18
N LEU A 74 5.52 27.01 11.30
CA LEU A 74 5.42 26.36 9.98
C LEU A 74 6.65 26.63 9.11
N ARG A 75 7.17 27.87 9.10
CA ARG A 75 8.40 28.22 8.37
C ARG A 75 9.64 27.50 8.94
N LEU A 76 9.77 27.39 10.27
CA LEU A 76 10.87 26.68 10.94
C LEU A 76 10.81 25.16 10.71
N GLY A 77 9.61 24.56 10.72
CA GLY A 77 9.40 23.16 10.38
C GLY A 77 9.80 22.84 8.95
N ASN A 78 9.34 23.66 7.99
CA ASN A 78 9.73 23.53 6.58
C ASN A 78 11.26 23.68 6.36
N GLU A 79 11.95 24.53 7.13
CA GLU A 79 13.41 24.65 7.07
C GLU A 79 14.11 23.39 7.61
N LEU A 80 13.60 22.83 8.72
CA LEU A 80 14.10 21.59 9.31
C LEU A 80 13.93 20.40 8.35
N ASP A 81 12.75 20.24 7.76
CA ASP A 81 12.45 19.17 6.79
C ASP A 81 13.31 19.28 5.52
N ALA A 82 13.56 20.49 5.03
CA ALA A 82 14.45 20.72 3.89
C ALA A 82 15.90 20.29 4.19
N VAL A 83 16.43 20.64 5.38
CA VAL A 83 17.76 20.23 5.83
C VAL A 83 17.86 18.71 6.02
N LEU A 84 16.83 18.08 6.58
CA LEU A 84 16.77 16.63 6.73
C LEU A 84 16.73 15.89 5.39
N LEU A 85 16.01 16.45 4.39
CA LEU A 85 15.96 15.92 3.04
C LEU A 85 17.30 16.04 2.30
N GLU A 86 17.98 17.19 2.39
CA GLU A 86 19.30 17.42 1.79
C GLU A 86 20.37 16.50 2.41
N LEU A 87 20.31 16.28 3.72
CA LEU A 87 21.17 15.31 4.39
C LEU A 87 20.87 13.86 3.94
N ALA A 88 19.61 13.53 3.65
CA ALA A 88 19.22 12.22 3.14
C ALA A 88 19.68 11.97 1.69
N THR A 89 19.59 12.98 0.80
CA THR A 89 20.06 12.85 -0.60
C THR A 89 21.58 12.72 -0.65
N LEU A 90 22.34 13.52 0.11
CA LEU A 90 23.80 13.41 0.20
C LEU A 90 24.26 12.04 0.71
N ARG A 91 23.57 11.48 1.71
CA ARG A 91 23.80 10.10 2.20
C ARG A 91 23.44 9.04 1.14
N GLY A 92 22.38 9.25 0.36
CA GLY A 92 21.99 8.39 -0.76
C GLY A 92 23.02 8.37 -1.89
N GLU A 93 23.51 9.53 -2.33
CA GLU A 93 24.58 9.63 -3.33
C GLU A 93 25.87 8.96 -2.86
N ARG A 94 26.22 9.10 -1.58
CA ARG A 94 27.38 8.42 -0.98
C ARG A 94 27.20 6.89 -0.95
N ASN A 95 26.00 6.38 -0.67
CA ASN A 95 25.70 4.94 -0.80
C ASN A 95 25.87 4.47 -2.26
N ASN A 96 25.31 5.18 -3.24
CA ASN A 96 25.43 4.81 -4.66
C ASN A 96 26.90 4.73 -5.12
N LEU A 97 27.77 5.61 -4.62
CA LEU A 97 29.22 5.54 -4.90
C LEU A 97 29.89 4.30 -4.25
N VAL A 98 29.47 3.90 -3.04
CA VAL A 98 29.94 2.66 -2.39
C VAL A 98 29.47 1.42 -3.15
N ASP A 99 28.22 1.37 -3.58
CA ASP A 99 27.66 0.22 -4.30
C ASP A 99 28.32 0.04 -5.68
N ASN A 100 28.51 1.13 -6.44
CA ASN A 100 29.28 1.12 -7.69
C ASN A 100 30.73 0.68 -7.48
N LEU A 101 31.36 1.13 -6.39
CA LEU A 101 32.72 0.75 -6.03
C LEU A 101 32.84 -0.72 -5.61
N SER A 102 31.80 -1.32 -5.01
CA SER A 102 31.74 -2.77 -4.74
C SER A 102 31.59 -3.54 -6.05
N ALA A 103 30.58 -3.22 -6.86
CA ALA A 103 30.31 -3.92 -8.11
C ALA A 103 31.52 -3.95 -9.06
N SER A 104 32.26 -2.83 -9.16
CA SER A 104 33.49 -2.79 -9.97
C SER A 104 34.63 -3.62 -9.39
N GLN A 105 34.72 -3.79 -8.05
CA GLN A 105 35.70 -4.70 -7.42
C GLN A 105 35.32 -6.17 -7.63
N ASP A 106 34.03 -6.51 -7.54
CA ASP A 106 33.52 -7.84 -7.85
C ASP A 106 33.78 -8.22 -9.33
N GLU A 107 33.62 -7.27 -10.25
CA GLU A 107 33.95 -7.46 -11.67
C GLU A 107 35.45 -7.67 -11.91
N VAL A 108 36.34 -6.89 -11.26
CA VAL A 108 37.80 -7.15 -11.31
C VAL A 108 38.15 -8.53 -10.75
N GLN A 109 37.53 -8.95 -9.66
CA GLN A 109 37.78 -10.27 -9.07
C GLN A 109 37.33 -11.40 -10.02
N ALA A 110 36.18 -11.26 -10.69
CA ALA A 110 35.70 -12.21 -11.68
C ALA A 110 36.61 -12.26 -12.93
N LEU A 111 37.03 -11.11 -13.45
CA LEU A 111 37.96 -11.04 -14.58
C LEU A 111 39.34 -11.63 -14.22
N SER A 112 39.84 -11.42 -13.00
CA SER A 112 41.09 -12.02 -12.53
C SER A 112 41.01 -13.54 -12.45
N GLY A 113 39.88 -14.09 -11.98
CA GLY A 113 39.65 -15.54 -11.99
C GLY A 113 39.70 -16.11 -13.40
N ASN A 114 38.96 -15.49 -14.34
CA ASN A 114 38.98 -15.87 -15.75
C ASN A 114 40.39 -15.76 -16.38
N VAL A 115 41.25 -14.82 -15.95
CA VAL A 115 42.63 -14.71 -16.45
C VAL A 115 43.49 -15.89 -15.98
N ASP A 116 43.31 -16.34 -14.75
CA ASP A 116 44.08 -17.48 -14.22
C ASP A 116 43.59 -18.82 -14.77
N ASP A 117 42.28 -18.98 -15.02
CA ASP A 117 41.73 -20.14 -15.74
C ASP A 117 42.33 -20.24 -17.17
N LEU A 118 42.35 -19.14 -17.94
CA LEU A 118 42.95 -19.14 -19.28
C LEU A 118 44.46 -19.38 -19.28
N ARG A 119 45.17 -19.00 -18.20
CA ARG A 119 46.61 -19.32 -18.03
C ARG A 119 46.83 -20.80 -17.74
N ASP A 120 45.92 -21.47 -17.05
CA ASP A 120 45.98 -22.93 -16.88
C ASP A 120 45.59 -23.67 -18.17
N GLU A 121 44.64 -23.17 -18.97
CA GLU A 121 44.43 -23.65 -20.34
C GLU A 121 45.71 -23.51 -21.19
N GLU A 122 46.34 -22.34 -21.21
CA GLU A 122 47.61 -22.07 -21.91
C GLU A 122 48.71 -23.06 -21.48
N ARG A 123 48.88 -23.29 -20.17
CA ARG A 123 49.85 -24.27 -19.63
C ARG A 123 49.60 -25.68 -20.14
N THR A 124 48.35 -26.15 -20.20
CA THR A 124 48.06 -27.49 -20.74
C THR A 124 48.30 -27.59 -22.24
N LEU A 125 48.04 -26.53 -23.01
CA LEU A 125 48.30 -26.49 -24.44
C LEU A 125 49.80 -26.44 -24.74
N LEU A 126 50.60 -25.70 -23.97
CA LEU A 126 52.05 -25.70 -24.09
C LEU A 126 52.65 -27.08 -23.78
N GLN A 127 52.09 -27.84 -22.82
CA GLN A 127 52.49 -29.23 -22.58
C GLN A 127 52.16 -30.14 -23.78
N ARG A 128 50.95 -30.04 -24.34
CA ARG A 128 50.54 -30.81 -25.53
C ARG A 128 51.39 -30.47 -26.76
N LEU A 129 51.70 -29.19 -26.97
CA LEU A 129 52.57 -28.71 -28.05
C LEU A 129 53.98 -29.30 -27.90
N ALA A 130 54.58 -29.19 -26.72
CA ALA A 130 55.92 -29.74 -26.45
C ALA A 130 55.99 -31.26 -26.61
N GLN A 131 54.90 -31.98 -26.28
CA GLN A 131 54.78 -33.41 -26.56
C GLN A 131 54.72 -33.70 -28.07
N SER A 132 53.84 -33.03 -28.82
CA SER A 132 53.69 -33.25 -30.27
C SER A 132 54.97 -32.89 -31.03
N GLU A 133 55.66 -31.81 -30.64
CA GLU A 133 57.01 -31.46 -31.12
C GLU A 133 58.06 -32.53 -30.81
N LEU A 134 57.96 -33.24 -29.68
CA LEU A 134 58.90 -34.32 -29.31
C LEU A 134 58.63 -35.57 -30.15
N GLU A 135 57.36 -35.98 -30.26
CA GLU A 135 56.92 -37.11 -31.10
C GLU A 135 57.30 -36.89 -32.57
N ASN A 136 57.08 -35.69 -33.10
CA ASN A 136 57.46 -35.32 -34.46
C ASN A 136 58.99 -35.38 -34.69
N ARG A 137 59.79 -34.95 -33.71
CA ARG A 137 61.26 -35.07 -33.75
C ARG A 137 61.73 -36.52 -33.68
N GLN A 138 61.04 -37.37 -32.91
CA GLN A 138 61.33 -38.81 -32.84
C GLN A 138 61.07 -39.48 -34.19
N LEU A 139 59.90 -39.28 -34.79
CA LEU A 139 59.56 -39.81 -36.12
C LEU A 139 60.52 -39.34 -37.21
N ARG A 140 60.94 -38.07 -37.19
CA ARG A 140 61.94 -37.53 -38.13
C ARG A 140 63.32 -38.18 -37.95
N ALA A 141 63.74 -38.44 -36.72
CA ALA A 141 65.00 -39.14 -36.45
C ALA A 141 64.94 -40.63 -36.84
N GLU A 142 63.78 -41.27 -36.64
CA GLU A 142 63.51 -42.65 -37.05
C GLU A 142 63.53 -42.78 -38.58
N ASN A 143 62.85 -41.89 -39.32
CA ASN A 143 62.91 -41.89 -40.79
C ASN A 143 64.31 -41.59 -41.33
N SER A 144 65.08 -40.68 -40.72
CA SER A 144 66.47 -40.47 -41.10
C SER A 144 67.28 -41.76 -40.96
N LYS A 145 67.13 -42.48 -39.84
CA LYS A 145 67.82 -43.74 -39.62
C LYS A 145 67.35 -44.83 -40.60
N MET A 146 66.06 -44.94 -40.86
CA MET A 146 65.52 -45.90 -41.83
C MET A 146 66.03 -45.61 -43.25
N ALA A 147 66.18 -44.34 -43.63
CA ALA A 147 66.77 -43.96 -44.91
C ALA A 147 68.27 -44.32 -44.97
N ASP A 148 69.04 -44.07 -43.91
CA ASP A 148 70.45 -44.47 -43.81
C ASP A 148 70.61 -46.01 -43.87
N ASP A 149 69.75 -46.76 -43.15
CA ASP A 149 69.71 -48.22 -43.18
C ASP A 149 69.32 -48.75 -44.57
N MET A 150 68.40 -48.07 -45.29
CA MET A 150 68.02 -48.42 -46.67
C MET A 150 69.16 -48.19 -47.67
N VAL A 151 69.89 -47.08 -47.56
CA VAL A 151 71.07 -46.82 -48.43
C VAL A 151 72.13 -47.91 -48.24
N LEU A 152 72.40 -48.28 -46.98
CA LEU A 152 73.32 -49.38 -46.67
C LEU A 152 72.82 -50.75 -47.19
N ALA A 153 71.53 -51.03 -47.06
CA ALA A 153 70.91 -52.25 -47.57
C ALA A 153 70.93 -52.32 -49.12
N GLN A 154 70.79 -51.18 -49.81
CA GLN A 154 70.96 -51.10 -51.25
C GLN A 154 72.43 -51.33 -51.67
N GLU A 155 73.40 -50.70 -50.99
CA GLU A 155 74.83 -50.92 -51.28
C GLU A 155 75.22 -52.40 -51.10
N VAL A 156 74.72 -53.06 -50.04
CA VAL A 156 74.91 -54.50 -49.81
C VAL A 156 74.31 -55.34 -50.94
N LEU A 157 73.16 -54.95 -51.48
CA LEU A 157 72.52 -55.65 -52.60
C LEU A 157 73.32 -55.46 -53.89
N GLU A 158 73.79 -54.25 -54.21
CA GLU A 158 74.66 -53.96 -55.35
C GLU A 158 75.98 -54.74 -55.27
N GLN A 159 76.61 -54.81 -54.09
CA GLN A 159 77.81 -55.62 -53.85
C GLN A 159 77.53 -57.13 -54.02
N ALA A 160 76.39 -57.63 -53.54
CA ALA A 160 76.00 -59.03 -53.70
C ALA A 160 75.68 -59.41 -55.15
N GLU A 161 75.07 -58.50 -55.93
CA GLU A 161 74.87 -58.69 -57.36
C GLU A 161 76.18 -58.67 -58.14
N ALA A 162 77.11 -57.75 -57.82
CA ALA A 162 78.45 -57.75 -58.41
C ALA A 162 79.21 -59.06 -58.12
N GLN A 163 79.12 -59.60 -56.90
CA GLN A 163 79.66 -60.92 -56.57
C GLN A 163 79.00 -62.04 -57.36
N ARG A 164 77.67 -62.01 -57.54
CA ARG A 164 76.94 -63.00 -58.36
C ARG A 164 77.36 -62.96 -59.83
N VAL A 165 77.54 -61.77 -60.40
CA VAL A 165 78.02 -61.60 -61.78
C VAL A 165 79.45 -62.10 -61.92
N ALA A 166 80.33 -61.82 -60.96
CA ALA A 166 81.70 -62.35 -60.95
C ALA A 166 81.75 -63.89 -60.84
N LEU A 167 80.85 -64.50 -60.07
CA LEU A 167 80.71 -65.96 -59.99
C LEU A 167 80.22 -66.56 -61.33
N ILE A 168 79.21 -65.95 -61.95
CA ILE A 168 78.71 -66.36 -63.29
C ILE A 168 79.82 -66.24 -64.33
N GLN A 169 80.61 -65.17 -64.30
CA GLN A 169 81.72 -64.98 -65.23
C GLN A 169 82.85 -66.00 -64.99
N ARG A 170 83.17 -66.37 -63.74
CA ARG A 170 84.12 -67.47 -63.46
C ARG A 170 83.63 -68.80 -64.06
N VAL A 171 82.37 -69.17 -63.82
CA VAL A 171 81.78 -70.41 -64.37
C VAL A 171 81.76 -70.42 -65.91
N ARG A 172 81.69 -69.23 -66.53
CA ARG A 172 81.88 -69.05 -67.99
C ARG A 172 83.34 -69.21 -68.43
N ASP A 173 84.27 -68.55 -67.75
CA ASP A 173 85.70 -68.54 -68.11
C ASP A 173 86.39 -69.90 -67.91
N ASP A 174 85.97 -70.67 -66.90
CA ASP A 174 86.47 -72.02 -66.62
C ASP A 174 85.93 -73.10 -67.60
N GLY A 175 85.03 -72.73 -68.52
CA GLY A 175 84.65 -73.58 -69.66
C GLY A 175 83.66 -74.72 -69.38
N TYR A 176 83.05 -74.77 -68.18
CA TYR A 176 82.08 -75.80 -67.80
C TYR A 176 80.63 -75.53 -68.25
N LEU A 177 80.43 -74.56 -69.15
CA LEU A 177 79.11 -74.26 -69.72
C LEU A 177 78.65 -75.35 -70.70
N THR A 178 77.44 -75.86 -70.46
CA THR A 178 76.69 -76.59 -71.49
C THR A 178 75.75 -75.63 -72.22
N GLU A 179 75.37 -75.96 -73.46
CA GLU A 179 74.49 -75.14 -74.31
C GLU A 179 73.17 -74.76 -73.60
N ALA A 180 72.59 -75.69 -72.82
CA ALA A 180 71.41 -75.44 -71.99
C ALA A 180 71.67 -74.52 -70.77
N MET A 181 72.90 -74.46 -70.26
CA MET A 181 73.29 -73.50 -69.21
C MET A 181 73.47 -72.09 -69.75
N GLU A 182 73.99 -71.92 -70.98
CA GLU A 182 74.00 -70.60 -71.62
C GLU A 182 72.58 -70.11 -71.93
N GLU A 183 71.69 -70.97 -72.42
CA GLU A 183 70.28 -70.64 -72.64
C GLU A 183 69.58 -70.25 -71.31
N THR A 184 69.83 -71.00 -70.23
CA THR A 184 69.28 -70.69 -68.90
C THR A 184 69.85 -69.40 -68.31
N ILE A 185 71.13 -69.08 -68.55
CA ILE A 185 71.74 -67.82 -68.10
C ILE A 185 71.19 -66.65 -68.93
N ALA A 186 71.03 -66.80 -70.25
CA ALA A 186 70.43 -65.78 -71.10
C ALA A 186 68.95 -65.51 -70.71
N GLU A 187 68.15 -66.54 -70.43
CA GLU A 187 66.81 -66.34 -69.88
C GLU A 187 66.84 -65.71 -68.47
N ALA A 188 67.81 -66.06 -67.62
CA ALA A 188 67.92 -65.46 -66.28
C ALA A 188 68.30 -63.98 -66.34
N ASP A 189 69.25 -63.60 -67.20
CA ASP A 189 69.68 -62.22 -67.39
C ASP A 189 68.59 -61.40 -68.09
N VAL A 190 67.90 -61.92 -69.13
CA VAL A 190 66.75 -61.24 -69.75
C VAL A 190 65.55 -61.09 -68.80
N ASN A 191 65.30 -62.08 -67.93
CA ASN A 191 64.25 -61.95 -66.90
C ASN A 191 64.70 -61.04 -65.74
N GLN A 192 66.00 -60.94 -65.44
CA GLN A 192 66.52 -59.95 -64.49
C GLN A 192 66.45 -58.55 -65.08
N GLU A 193 66.85 -58.34 -66.33
CA GLU A 193 66.77 -57.06 -67.03
C GLU A 193 65.32 -56.59 -67.09
N ARG A 194 64.37 -57.47 -67.42
CA ARG A 194 62.92 -57.20 -67.30
C ARG A 194 62.43 -56.94 -65.87
N ASN A 195 63.06 -57.53 -64.85
CA ASN A 195 62.68 -57.28 -63.45
C ASN A 195 63.30 -55.97 -62.93
N LEU A 196 64.50 -55.59 -63.40
CA LEU A 196 65.09 -54.28 -63.19
C LEU A 196 64.28 -53.21 -63.91
N GLU A 197 63.97 -53.41 -65.20
CA GLU A 197 63.04 -52.56 -65.97
C GLU A 197 61.69 -52.47 -65.26
N ARG A 198 61.15 -53.55 -64.68
CA ARG A 198 59.91 -53.48 -63.89
C ARG A 198 60.08 -52.73 -62.59
N PHE A 199 61.19 -52.88 -61.86
CA PHE A 199 61.42 -52.17 -60.61
C PHE A 199 61.64 -50.67 -60.87
N VAL A 200 62.44 -50.34 -61.89
CA VAL A 200 62.62 -49.00 -62.45
C VAL A 200 61.29 -48.44 -62.96
N THR A 201 60.52 -49.20 -63.74
CA THR A 201 59.21 -48.75 -64.25
C THR A 201 58.16 -48.65 -63.14
N VAL A 202 58.22 -49.41 -62.05
CA VAL A 202 57.32 -49.26 -60.90
C VAL A 202 57.74 -48.04 -60.07
N ARG A 203 59.04 -47.84 -59.81
CA ARG A 203 59.57 -46.62 -59.19
C ARG A 203 59.23 -45.39 -60.03
N ASP A 204 59.42 -45.46 -61.34
CA ASP A 204 59.23 -44.34 -62.27
C ASP A 204 57.77 -44.16 -62.63
N ALA A 205 56.91 -45.19 -62.56
CA ALA A 205 55.45 -45.03 -62.60
C ALA A 205 54.86 -44.58 -61.26
N PHE A 206 55.55 -44.79 -60.13
CA PHE A 206 55.18 -44.19 -58.83
C PHE A 206 55.55 -42.69 -58.84
N LEU A 207 56.78 -42.35 -59.22
CA LEU A 207 57.21 -40.96 -59.46
C LEU A 207 56.39 -40.28 -60.57
N ALA A 208 56.02 -40.99 -61.64
CA ALA A 208 55.13 -40.47 -62.68
C ALA A 208 53.64 -40.55 -62.32
N SER A 209 53.21 -41.30 -61.30
CA SER A 209 51.88 -41.14 -60.71
C SER A 209 51.80 -39.84 -59.89
N ILE A 210 52.96 -39.37 -59.39
CA ILE A 210 53.13 -38.06 -58.76
C ILE A 210 53.27 -36.93 -59.81
N GLN A 211 53.92 -37.18 -60.97
CA GLN A 211 54.18 -36.14 -61.99
C GLN A 211 53.18 -36.08 -63.15
N ASN A 212 52.66 -37.19 -63.68
CA ASN A 212 51.73 -37.25 -64.80
C ASN A 212 50.26 -37.06 -64.39
N LEU A 213 50.03 -36.16 -63.42
CA LEU A 213 48.79 -35.38 -63.39
C LEU A 213 48.77 -34.30 -64.50
N ALA A 214 49.83 -34.23 -65.31
CA ALA A 214 49.93 -33.44 -66.54
C ALA A 214 50.18 -34.33 -67.80
N PRO A 215 49.81 -33.88 -69.02
CA PRO A 215 49.70 -34.71 -70.24
C PRO A 215 50.84 -34.43 -71.27
N SER A 216 51.04 -35.14 -72.39
CA SER A 216 50.52 -36.42 -72.94
C SER A 216 51.14 -36.69 -74.34
N VAL A 217 51.14 -37.95 -74.81
CA VAL A 217 51.03 -38.36 -76.25
C VAL A 217 52.15 -37.93 -77.22
N ALA A 218 53.02 -38.90 -77.55
CA ALA A 218 53.29 -39.46 -78.91
C ALA A 218 53.84 -38.55 -80.04
N ASP A 219 54.28 -39.04 -81.22
CA ASP A 219 54.26 -40.42 -81.76
C ASP A 219 55.37 -40.72 -82.80
N GLU A 220 55.61 -42.01 -83.07
CA GLU A 220 55.97 -42.69 -84.33
C GLU A 220 57.14 -42.24 -85.27
N ASP A 221 57.62 -40.99 -85.29
CA ASP A 221 58.38 -40.46 -86.46
C ASP A 221 59.86 -40.93 -86.63
N GLU A 222 60.54 -41.51 -85.63
CA GLU A 222 61.91 -42.05 -85.80
C GLU A 222 61.96 -43.52 -86.29
N ARG A 223 60.83 -44.04 -86.79
CA ARG A 223 60.72 -45.40 -87.33
C ARG A 223 61.39 -45.62 -88.71
N GLU A 224 61.90 -44.57 -89.35
CA GLU A 224 62.42 -44.61 -90.73
C GLU A 224 63.91 -44.22 -90.91
N LEU A 225 64.66 -43.92 -89.83
CA LEU A 225 66.04 -43.43 -89.94
C LEU A 225 67.10 -44.54 -90.21
N LEU A 226 67.16 -44.98 -91.47
CA LEU A 226 68.39 -45.33 -92.20
C LEU A 226 69.28 -46.41 -91.54
N LEU A 227 69.12 -47.72 -91.77
CA LEU A 227 68.87 -48.37 -93.08
C LEU A 227 69.85 -47.98 -94.21
N ARG A 228 70.94 -47.22 -93.95
CA ARG A 228 71.94 -46.84 -94.97
C ARG A 228 73.37 -46.59 -94.43
N LEU A 229 74.22 -47.62 -94.45
CA LEU A 229 75.65 -47.53 -94.79
C LEU A 229 76.29 -48.94 -94.89
N ALA A 230 77.01 -49.22 -95.97
CA ALA A 230 77.57 -50.55 -96.27
C ALA A 230 78.87 -50.49 -97.12
N GLU A 231 79.62 -51.61 -97.12
CA GLU A 231 80.76 -52.00 -97.99
C GLU A 231 82.10 -51.21 -97.98
N ARG A 232 83.19 -51.88 -97.54
CA ARG A 232 84.48 -52.01 -98.29
C ARG A 232 85.41 -53.13 -97.75
N ILE A 233 86.31 -53.64 -98.61
CA ILE A 233 87.19 -54.86 -98.53
C ILE A 233 88.45 -54.59 -99.43
N PRO A 234 89.67 -55.20 -99.34
CA PRO A 234 90.21 -56.38 -98.60
C PRO A 234 91.34 -55.98 -97.58
N ALA A 235 92.49 -56.64 -97.26
CA ALA A 235 93.33 -57.72 -97.85
C ALA A 235 94.36 -58.37 -96.85
N ASP A 236 95.32 -59.15 -97.38
CA ASP A 236 96.31 -60.08 -96.74
C ASP A 236 97.71 -59.96 -97.44
N PRO A 237 98.90 -60.28 -96.84
CA PRO A 237 99.64 -61.54 -97.18
C PRO A 237 100.78 -62.05 -96.21
N GLU A 238 101.46 -63.14 -96.65
CA GLU A 238 102.83 -63.68 -96.32
C GLU A 238 102.99 -64.74 -95.18
N ALA A 239 103.79 -65.83 -95.31
CA ALA A 239 104.59 -66.41 -96.42
C ALA A 239 104.90 -67.93 -96.23
N ASP A 240 105.49 -68.59 -97.25
CA ASP A 240 105.73 -70.06 -97.38
C ASP A 240 107.21 -70.41 -97.72
N LEU A 241 107.64 -71.68 -97.54
CA LEU A 241 108.81 -72.44 -98.10
C LEU A 241 109.15 -73.65 -97.19
N GLY A 242 109.60 -74.83 -97.65
CA GLY A 242 109.88 -75.37 -99.00
C GLY A 242 110.39 -76.84 -98.93
N THR A 243 110.46 -77.57 -100.05
CA THR A 243 110.63 -79.06 -100.07
C THR A 243 111.88 -79.57 -100.81
N VAL A 244 112.37 -80.79 -100.47
CA VAL A 244 113.30 -81.60 -101.29
C VAL A 244 113.05 -83.11 -101.10
N ALA A 245 113.09 -83.88 -102.19
CA ALA A 245 113.30 -85.34 -102.25
C ALA A 245 114.17 -85.66 -103.50
N PRO A 246 114.91 -86.80 -103.57
CA PRO A 246 114.43 -87.86 -104.48
C PRO A 246 114.90 -89.33 -104.24
N ASP A 247 113.94 -90.25 -104.38
CA ASP A 247 113.98 -91.52 -105.17
C ASP A 247 115.03 -92.65 -104.90
N ARG A 248 114.97 -93.70 -105.74
CA ARG A 248 115.26 -95.12 -105.44
C ARG A 248 116.61 -95.68 -105.99
N ALA A 249 116.85 -96.95 -105.62
CA ALA A 249 117.47 -98.01 -106.43
C ALA A 249 118.99 -98.33 -106.29
N ALA A 250 119.56 -98.21 -105.09
CA ALA A 250 120.91 -98.69 -104.75
C ALA A 250 120.98 -100.04 -103.96
N ARG A 251 120.12 -101.00 -104.34
CA ARG A 251 120.42 -102.46 -104.37
C ARG A 251 121.02 -103.15 -103.13
N LEU A 252 120.14 -103.79 -102.35
CA LEU A 252 120.08 -105.26 -102.27
C LEU A 252 121.38 -106.02 -101.89
N LYS A 253 122.22 -105.51 -100.99
CA LYS A 253 123.38 -106.27 -100.46
C LYS A 253 123.71 -106.07 -98.97
N ALA A 254 122.86 -105.38 -98.22
CA ALA A 254 123.00 -105.19 -96.76
C ALA A 254 122.03 -106.05 -95.91
N THR A 255 121.07 -106.70 -96.56
CA THR A 255 119.85 -107.33 -95.98
C THR A 255 120.08 -108.62 -95.17
N VAL A 256 121.26 -108.77 -94.56
CA VAL A 256 121.63 -109.91 -93.70
C VAL A 256 122.26 -109.44 -92.38
N GLN A 257 122.80 -108.22 -92.31
CA GLN A 257 123.39 -107.67 -91.08
C GLN A 257 122.35 -106.93 -90.23
N THR A 258 121.46 -106.16 -90.89
CA THR A 258 120.52 -105.24 -90.23
C THR A 258 119.43 -105.89 -89.38
N THR A 259 119.25 -107.22 -89.46
CA THR A 259 118.28 -107.95 -88.63
C THR A 259 118.73 -108.14 -87.19
N GLN A 260 120.02 -107.95 -86.89
CA GLN A 260 120.55 -108.04 -85.53
C GLN A 260 120.40 -106.69 -84.80
N ASP A 261 120.80 -105.60 -85.45
CA ASP A 261 120.61 -104.22 -84.98
C ASP A 261 119.12 -103.88 -84.72
N LEU A 262 118.22 -104.42 -85.56
CA LEU A 262 116.77 -104.25 -85.43
C LEU A 262 116.23 -104.79 -84.09
N MET A 263 116.81 -105.87 -83.56
CA MET A 263 116.33 -106.51 -82.33
C MET A 263 116.69 -105.70 -81.08
N GLU A 264 117.85 -105.02 -81.11
CA GLU A 264 118.29 -104.09 -80.06
C GLU A 264 117.46 -102.79 -80.11
N ALA A 265 117.19 -102.27 -81.31
CA ALA A 265 116.30 -101.12 -81.52
C ALA A 265 114.84 -101.40 -81.08
N MET A 266 114.33 -102.63 -81.26
CA MET A 266 112.98 -103.00 -80.81
C MET A 266 112.85 -103.04 -79.28
N PHE A 267 113.91 -103.37 -78.54
CA PHE A 267 113.89 -103.29 -77.07
C PHE A 267 113.87 -101.83 -76.57
N ALA A 268 114.71 -100.97 -77.15
CA ALA A 268 114.70 -99.53 -76.85
C ALA A 268 113.33 -98.88 -77.15
N LEU A 269 112.70 -99.26 -78.27
CA LEU A 269 111.36 -98.78 -78.63
C LEU A 269 110.26 -99.28 -77.67
N ALA A 270 110.38 -100.50 -77.16
CA ALA A 270 109.45 -101.03 -76.16
C ALA A 270 109.56 -100.30 -74.82
N GLU A 271 110.78 -100.02 -74.36
CA GLU A 271 111.04 -99.25 -73.13
C GLU A 271 110.57 -97.79 -73.27
N GLN A 272 110.81 -97.16 -74.43
CA GLN A 272 110.23 -95.85 -74.76
C GLN A 272 108.70 -95.85 -74.68
N LYS A 273 108.02 -96.86 -75.28
CA LYS A 273 106.56 -96.94 -75.25
C LYS A 273 105.98 -97.27 -73.87
N GLN A 274 106.70 -98.00 -73.03
CA GLN A 274 106.31 -98.19 -71.63
C GLN A 274 106.43 -96.88 -70.82
N SER A 275 107.44 -96.05 -71.12
CA SER A 275 107.58 -94.72 -70.54
C SER A 275 106.44 -93.78 -70.98
N GLU A 276 106.14 -93.70 -72.28
CA GLU A 276 105.00 -92.92 -72.81
C GLU A 276 103.67 -93.35 -72.18
N LEU A 277 103.43 -94.66 -72.01
CA LEU A 277 102.20 -95.18 -71.40
C LEU A 277 102.08 -94.81 -69.90
N ASN A 278 103.18 -94.85 -69.15
CA ASN A 278 103.19 -94.44 -67.75
C ASN A 278 102.98 -92.92 -67.59
N ILE A 279 103.52 -92.11 -68.50
CA ILE A 279 103.27 -90.65 -68.56
C ILE A 279 101.79 -90.39 -68.84
N LEU A 280 101.22 -91.06 -69.86
CA LEU A 280 99.80 -90.94 -70.20
C LEU A 280 98.89 -91.34 -69.04
N LEU A 281 99.19 -92.44 -68.34
CA LEU A 281 98.43 -92.89 -67.17
C LEU A 281 98.52 -91.88 -66.01
N GLY A 282 99.69 -91.25 -65.81
CA GLY A 282 99.85 -90.13 -64.88
C GLY A 282 98.92 -88.97 -65.25
N THR A 283 99.04 -88.45 -66.47
CA THR A 283 98.21 -87.32 -66.93
C THR A 283 96.71 -87.61 -66.89
N LEU A 284 96.28 -88.87 -67.03
CA LEU A 284 94.87 -89.26 -66.96
C LEU A 284 94.36 -89.46 -65.52
N ILE A 285 95.25 -89.75 -64.56
CA ILE A 285 94.94 -89.70 -63.13
C ILE A 285 94.88 -88.24 -62.67
N ASP A 286 95.85 -87.41 -63.08
CA ASP A 286 95.90 -85.98 -62.75
C ASP A 286 94.66 -85.24 -63.29
N ALA A 287 94.32 -85.45 -64.57
CA ALA A 287 93.12 -84.88 -65.18
C ALA A 287 91.81 -85.36 -64.51
N ARG A 288 91.79 -86.57 -63.93
CA ARG A 288 90.64 -87.07 -63.17
C ARG A 288 90.56 -86.45 -61.77
N SER A 289 91.70 -86.15 -61.12
CA SER A 289 91.71 -85.36 -59.88
C SER A 289 91.17 -83.95 -60.14
N GLN A 290 91.72 -83.28 -61.17
CA GLN A 290 91.28 -81.96 -61.61
C GLN A 290 89.79 -81.90 -61.94
N LEU A 291 89.24 -82.91 -62.63
CA LEU A 291 87.80 -83.01 -62.89
C LEU A 291 86.98 -83.16 -61.60
N SER A 292 87.42 -83.99 -60.66
CA SER A 292 86.72 -84.17 -59.38
C SER A 292 86.81 -82.94 -58.47
N GLU A 293 87.90 -82.17 -58.55
CA GLU A 293 88.10 -80.90 -57.86
C GLU A 293 87.20 -79.81 -58.47
N ALA A 294 87.05 -79.77 -59.80
CA ALA A 294 86.15 -78.87 -60.50
C ALA A 294 84.65 -79.21 -60.28
N GLU A 295 84.28 -80.49 -60.27
CA GLU A 295 82.91 -80.93 -59.93
C GLU A 295 82.51 -80.48 -58.51
N GLN A 296 83.44 -80.58 -57.54
CA GLN A 296 83.19 -80.08 -56.18
C GLN A 296 83.10 -78.55 -56.14
N ALA A 297 84.02 -77.83 -56.81
CA ALA A 297 83.98 -76.37 -56.87
C ALA A 297 82.68 -75.83 -57.49
N LEU A 298 82.16 -76.49 -58.53
CA LEU A 298 80.88 -76.14 -59.15
C LEU A 298 79.69 -76.33 -58.19
N VAL A 299 79.71 -77.35 -57.34
CA VAL A 299 78.68 -77.57 -56.29
C VAL A 299 78.78 -76.48 -55.20
N ASP A 300 79.99 -76.12 -54.78
CA ASP A 300 80.20 -75.09 -53.76
C ASP A 300 79.79 -73.69 -54.27
N ASP A 301 80.12 -73.33 -55.53
CA ASP A 301 79.66 -72.09 -56.18
C ASP A 301 78.13 -72.08 -56.42
N GLN A 302 77.50 -73.24 -56.69
CA GLN A 302 76.03 -73.36 -56.74
C GLN A 302 75.37 -73.11 -55.37
N ILE A 303 75.95 -73.64 -54.29
CA ILE A 303 75.49 -73.39 -52.92
C ILE A 303 75.66 -71.91 -52.56
N ALA A 304 76.79 -71.30 -52.92
CA ALA A 304 77.03 -69.87 -52.73
C ALA A 304 75.99 -69.01 -53.48
N MET A 305 75.70 -69.32 -54.75
CA MET A 305 74.64 -68.63 -55.51
C MET A 305 73.24 -68.82 -54.91
N ALA A 306 72.93 -69.99 -54.34
CA ALA A 306 71.66 -70.21 -53.65
C ALA A 306 71.54 -69.38 -52.36
N GLN A 307 72.63 -69.29 -51.58
CA GLN A 307 72.69 -68.45 -50.37
C GLN A 307 72.60 -66.96 -50.69
N LEU A 308 73.32 -66.47 -51.72
CA LEU A 308 73.23 -65.09 -52.19
C LEU A 308 71.81 -64.75 -52.68
N ARG A 309 71.17 -65.63 -53.46
CA ARG A 309 69.76 -65.43 -53.88
C ARG A 309 68.81 -65.35 -52.68
N ALA A 310 68.96 -66.22 -51.69
CA ALA A 310 68.15 -66.19 -50.48
C ALA A 310 68.35 -64.90 -49.66
N ARG A 311 69.60 -64.42 -49.54
CA ARG A 311 69.92 -63.20 -48.81
C ARG A 311 69.46 -61.94 -49.56
N ASN A 312 69.62 -61.85 -50.87
CA ASN A 312 69.06 -60.74 -51.66
C ASN A 312 67.53 -60.72 -51.54
N ALA A 313 66.86 -61.88 -51.64
CA ALA A 313 65.41 -61.98 -51.45
C ALA A 313 64.93 -61.72 -50.00
N GLU A 314 65.84 -61.60 -49.03
CA GLU A 314 65.59 -61.12 -47.67
C GLU A 314 65.75 -59.60 -47.62
N VAL A 315 66.92 -59.08 -48.02
CA VAL A 315 67.22 -57.64 -48.09
C VAL A 315 66.20 -56.88 -48.95
N SER A 316 65.73 -57.41 -50.07
CA SER A 316 64.69 -56.77 -50.89
C SER A 316 63.31 -56.72 -50.20
N ARG A 317 62.99 -57.63 -49.29
CA ARG A 317 61.75 -57.56 -48.49
C ARG A 317 61.90 -56.53 -47.37
N ASP A 318 63.04 -56.51 -46.71
CA ASP A 318 63.35 -55.54 -45.66
C ASP A 318 63.38 -54.10 -46.22
N LEU A 319 63.92 -53.90 -47.42
CA LEU A 319 63.87 -52.62 -48.16
C LEU A 319 62.44 -52.16 -48.47
N VAL A 320 61.55 -53.07 -48.90
CA VAL A 320 60.14 -52.72 -49.17
C VAL A 320 59.42 -52.36 -47.87
N ALA A 321 59.61 -53.14 -46.80
CA ALA A 321 59.02 -52.86 -45.49
C ALA A 321 59.53 -51.55 -44.88
N ALA A 322 60.82 -51.22 -45.05
CA ALA A 322 61.39 -49.94 -44.62
C ALA A 322 60.80 -48.76 -45.42
N ASN A 323 60.63 -48.91 -46.73
CA ASN A 323 60.02 -47.88 -47.58
C ASN A 323 58.54 -47.64 -47.23
N GLU A 324 57.77 -48.72 -46.98
CA GLU A 324 56.39 -48.62 -46.46
C GLU A 324 56.36 -47.90 -45.10
N ALA A 325 57.25 -48.25 -44.17
CA ALA A 325 57.35 -47.59 -42.86
C ALA A 325 57.70 -46.09 -42.97
N ILE A 326 58.66 -45.73 -43.82
CA ILE A 326 59.03 -44.32 -44.06
C ILE A 326 57.82 -43.52 -44.55
N THR A 327 57.07 -44.01 -45.56
CA THR A 327 55.91 -43.27 -46.09
C THR A 327 54.78 -43.11 -45.06
N VAL A 328 54.51 -44.13 -44.25
CA VAL A 328 53.54 -44.04 -43.13
C VAL A 328 53.99 -43.02 -42.09
N ASN A 329 55.28 -43.00 -41.76
CA ASN A 329 55.87 -42.00 -40.87
C ASN A 329 55.87 -40.59 -41.49
N GLU A 330 56.06 -40.43 -42.80
CA GLU A 330 55.96 -39.13 -43.48
C GLU A 330 54.55 -38.54 -43.37
N PHE A 331 53.50 -39.30 -43.69
CA PHE A 331 52.12 -38.88 -43.46
C PHE A 331 51.84 -38.55 -41.97
N THR A 332 52.45 -39.30 -41.04
CA THR A 332 52.33 -39.05 -39.60
C THR A 332 53.07 -37.77 -39.18
N ILE A 333 54.22 -37.48 -39.79
CA ILE A 333 55.00 -36.24 -39.59
C ILE A 333 54.23 -35.03 -40.13
N GLU A 334 53.59 -35.13 -41.30
CA GLU A 334 52.72 -34.08 -41.84
C GLU A 334 51.52 -33.81 -40.94
N ALA A 335 50.81 -34.87 -40.51
CA ALA A 335 49.69 -34.76 -39.58
C ALA A 335 50.11 -34.13 -38.23
N LYS A 336 51.31 -34.46 -37.74
CA LYS A 336 51.88 -33.86 -36.52
C LYS A 336 52.31 -32.41 -36.73
N VAL A 337 52.82 -32.02 -37.90
CA VAL A 337 53.08 -30.61 -38.22
C VAL A 337 51.78 -29.80 -38.25
N ALA A 338 50.70 -30.37 -38.80
CA ALA A 338 49.38 -29.74 -38.77
C ALA A 338 48.81 -29.61 -37.33
N GLU A 339 48.96 -30.64 -36.48
CA GLU A 339 48.60 -30.56 -35.05
C GLU A 339 49.39 -29.45 -34.34
N ILE A 340 50.71 -29.40 -34.55
CA ILE A 340 51.59 -28.37 -33.97
C ILE A 340 51.15 -26.97 -34.39
N GLN A 341 50.85 -26.73 -35.68
CA GLN A 341 50.38 -25.43 -36.15
C GLN A 341 49.06 -25.02 -35.49
N VAL A 342 48.06 -25.91 -35.44
CA VAL A 342 46.77 -25.63 -34.78
C VAL A 342 46.94 -25.36 -33.29
N LEU A 343 47.83 -26.08 -32.60
CA LEU A 343 48.16 -25.82 -31.19
C LEU A 343 48.89 -24.48 -30.97
N MET A 344 49.67 -24.02 -31.95
CA MET A 344 50.27 -22.67 -31.92
C MET A 344 49.20 -21.59 -32.15
N ASP A 345 48.36 -21.73 -33.18
CA ASP A 345 47.31 -20.77 -33.51
C ASP A 345 46.32 -20.57 -32.33
N VAL A 346 45.92 -21.66 -31.66
CA VAL A 346 45.05 -21.63 -30.47
C VAL A 346 45.73 -21.01 -29.25
N ARG A 347 47.04 -21.23 -29.07
CA ARG A 347 47.81 -20.60 -27.99
C ARG A 347 47.95 -19.10 -28.20
N ASP A 348 48.15 -18.65 -29.44
CA ASP A 348 48.27 -17.23 -29.76
C ASP A 348 46.90 -16.50 -29.63
N ASP A 349 45.77 -17.15 -29.93
CA ASP A 349 44.42 -16.64 -29.60
C ASP A 349 44.20 -16.52 -28.08
N LEU A 350 44.53 -17.56 -27.30
CA LEU A 350 44.43 -17.51 -25.83
C LEU A 350 45.29 -16.39 -25.24
N GLN A 351 46.52 -16.23 -25.73
CA GLN A 351 47.40 -15.14 -25.28
C GLN A 351 46.82 -13.76 -25.65
N SER A 352 46.20 -13.61 -26.82
CA SER A 352 45.46 -12.41 -27.21
C SER A 352 44.28 -12.12 -26.27
N ARG A 353 43.47 -13.15 -25.93
CA ARG A 353 42.34 -13.05 -25.00
C ARG A 353 42.78 -12.69 -23.58
N VAL A 354 43.86 -13.29 -23.09
CA VAL A 354 44.48 -12.99 -21.79
C VAL A 354 44.98 -11.54 -21.75
N ASN A 355 45.66 -11.07 -22.80
CA ASN A 355 46.11 -9.67 -22.90
C ASN A 355 44.94 -8.68 -22.92
N GLY A 356 43.87 -8.99 -23.68
CA GLY A 356 42.66 -8.16 -23.74
C GLY A 356 41.97 -8.05 -22.38
N MET A 357 41.85 -9.18 -21.66
CA MET A 357 41.20 -9.19 -20.34
C MET A 357 42.05 -8.52 -19.25
N GLN A 358 43.39 -8.60 -19.34
CA GLN A 358 44.29 -7.79 -18.49
C GLN A 358 44.14 -6.29 -18.75
N ALA A 359 43.94 -5.87 -20.01
CA ALA A 359 43.64 -4.47 -20.34
C ALA A 359 42.29 -4.01 -19.76
N SER A 360 41.26 -4.87 -19.78
CA SER A 360 39.99 -4.61 -19.10
C SER A 360 40.18 -4.44 -17.59
N ILE A 361 40.90 -5.36 -16.92
CA ILE A 361 41.21 -5.27 -15.49
C ILE A 361 41.87 -3.93 -15.15
N LEU A 362 42.90 -3.52 -15.89
CA LEU A 362 43.59 -2.23 -15.67
C LEU A 362 42.63 -1.03 -15.81
N SER A 363 41.70 -1.07 -16.78
CA SER A 363 40.70 0.00 -16.93
C SER A 363 39.68 0.04 -15.78
N PHE A 364 39.32 -1.11 -15.22
CA PHE A 364 38.50 -1.17 -14.01
C PHE A 364 39.27 -0.79 -12.75
N GLU A 365 40.57 -1.08 -12.64
CA GLU A 365 41.41 -0.58 -11.53
C GLU A 365 41.53 0.95 -11.55
N GLU A 366 41.60 1.57 -12.73
CA GLU A 366 41.53 3.03 -12.89
C GLU A 366 40.14 3.59 -12.53
N ALA A 367 39.05 2.92 -12.93
CA ALA A 367 37.69 3.25 -12.52
C ALA A 367 37.50 3.14 -10.99
N ILE A 368 38.00 2.07 -10.36
CA ILE A 368 38.03 1.88 -8.91
C ILE A 368 38.84 2.98 -8.22
N SER A 369 39.98 3.38 -8.79
CA SER A 369 40.81 4.46 -8.25
C SER A 369 40.09 5.82 -8.28
N THR A 370 39.42 6.13 -9.39
CA THR A 370 38.64 7.38 -9.53
C THR A 370 37.37 7.37 -8.68
N LEU A 371 36.67 6.24 -8.56
CA LEU A 371 35.55 6.05 -7.62
C LEU A 371 36.00 6.20 -6.16
N ARG A 372 37.15 5.64 -5.76
CA ARG A 372 37.71 5.82 -4.40
C ARG A 372 38.09 7.27 -4.11
N ALA A 373 38.62 8.00 -5.10
CA ALA A 373 38.90 9.43 -4.96
C ALA A 373 37.59 10.22 -4.78
N SER A 374 36.61 10.01 -5.67
CA SER A 374 35.30 10.69 -5.61
C SER A 374 34.54 10.37 -4.32
N LEU A 375 34.57 9.12 -3.86
CA LEU A 375 33.99 8.71 -2.57
C LEU A 375 34.72 9.37 -1.40
N GLY A 376 36.07 9.37 -1.38
CA GLY A 376 36.85 9.99 -0.32
C GLY A 376 36.73 11.51 -0.26
N ASP A 377 36.43 12.16 -1.39
CA ASP A 377 36.12 13.59 -1.45
C ASP A 377 34.68 13.86 -0.98
N ARG A 378 33.71 13.05 -1.42
CA ARG A 378 32.31 13.14 -0.96
C ARG A 378 32.15 12.76 0.51
N ASP A 379 32.95 11.86 1.08
CA ASP A 379 32.94 11.53 2.51
C ASP A 379 33.44 12.71 3.37
N ARG A 380 34.35 13.54 2.85
CA ARG A 380 34.78 14.79 3.52
C ARG A 380 33.72 15.88 3.40
N GLU A 381 33.15 16.07 2.21
CA GLU A 381 31.98 16.94 2.01
C GLU A 381 30.80 16.53 2.91
N LEU A 382 30.53 15.22 3.04
CA LEU A 382 29.49 14.68 3.91
C LEU A 382 29.82 14.90 5.40
N ALA A 383 31.07 14.76 5.84
CA ALA A 383 31.46 15.05 7.22
C ALA A 383 31.32 16.54 7.56
N ASP A 384 31.88 17.42 6.72
CA ASP A 384 31.80 18.87 6.91
C ASP A 384 30.34 19.37 6.86
N THR A 385 29.48 18.78 6.02
CA THR A 385 28.05 19.12 5.98
C THR A 385 27.26 18.50 7.11
N VAL A 386 27.53 17.25 7.54
CA VAL A 386 26.88 16.62 8.70
C VAL A 386 27.10 17.45 9.96
N ASP A 387 28.33 17.86 10.28
CA ASP A 387 28.61 18.63 11.50
C ASP A 387 27.86 19.99 11.50
N ASN A 388 27.76 20.65 10.34
CA ASN A 388 27.02 21.89 10.19
C ASN A 388 25.49 21.68 10.24
N TYR A 389 24.96 20.64 9.59
CA TYR A 389 23.53 20.34 9.59
C TYR A 389 23.06 19.80 10.94
N GLU A 390 23.83 18.98 11.66
CA GLU A 390 23.47 18.53 13.02
C GLU A 390 23.44 19.72 13.99
N ALA A 391 24.38 20.66 13.88
CA ALA A 391 24.31 21.92 14.62
C ALA A 391 23.08 22.77 14.25
N ARG A 392 22.75 22.90 12.95
CA ARG A 392 21.57 23.66 12.49
C ARG A 392 20.25 22.98 12.85
N ILE A 393 20.16 21.66 12.80
CA ILE A 393 19.02 20.86 13.26
C ILE A 393 18.83 21.06 14.76
N ALA A 394 19.89 21.00 15.56
CA ALA A 394 19.81 21.23 17.00
C ALA A 394 19.37 22.66 17.33
N GLU A 395 19.83 23.67 16.58
CA GLU A 395 19.35 25.05 16.69
C GLU A 395 17.86 25.16 16.31
N LEU A 396 17.45 24.66 15.13
CA LEU A 396 16.09 24.73 14.64
C LEU A 396 15.11 24.03 15.59
N VAL A 397 15.39 22.80 16.01
CA VAL A 397 14.56 22.04 16.96
C VAL A 397 14.40 22.79 18.29
N LEU A 398 15.48 23.38 18.83
CA LEU A 398 15.43 24.12 20.09
C LEU A 398 14.65 25.43 19.94
N THR A 399 14.79 26.15 18.82
CA THR A 399 13.97 27.36 18.55
C THR A 399 12.49 27.03 18.32
N LEU A 400 12.19 25.91 17.66
CA LEU A 400 10.83 25.45 17.40
C LEU A 400 10.15 25.02 18.72
N GLN A 401 10.81 24.22 19.56
CA GLN A 401 10.32 23.89 20.91
C GLN A 401 10.07 25.13 21.78
N ALA A 402 10.95 26.15 21.70
CA ALA A 402 10.77 27.39 22.43
C ALA A 402 9.55 28.21 21.92
N ALA A 403 9.31 28.21 20.62
CA ALA A 403 8.18 28.90 20.00
C ALA A 403 6.85 28.15 20.13
N GLU A 404 6.86 26.81 20.16
CA GLU A 404 5.72 25.97 20.58
C GLU A 404 5.34 26.24 22.04
N ALA A 405 6.33 26.35 22.94
CA ALA A 405 6.10 26.73 24.33
C ALA A 405 5.51 28.15 24.45
N GLN A 406 6.00 29.12 23.66
CA GLN A 406 5.41 30.47 23.59
C GLN A 406 3.96 30.43 23.09
N GLN A 407 3.68 29.68 22.01
CA GLN A 407 2.33 29.48 21.48
C GLN A 407 1.39 28.84 22.54
N ALA A 408 1.87 27.88 23.33
CA ALA A 408 1.11 27.30 24.43
C ALA A 408 0.83 28.31 25.55
N THR A 409 1.78 29.18 25.90
CA THR A 409 1.53 30.25 26.88
C THR A 409 0.56 31.32 26.38
N LEU A 410 0.57 31.64 25.08
CA LEU A 410 -0.44 32.53 24.47
C LEU A 410 -1.82 31.88 24.44
N GLN A 411 -1.92 30.58 24.13
CA GLN A 411 -3.19 29.85 24.21
C GLN A 411 -3.77 29.89 25.64
N ALA A 412 -2.96 29.52 26.64
CA ALA A 412 -3.39 29.58 28.04
C ALA A 412 -3.76 31.01 28.51
N SER A 413 -3.17 32.05 27.91
CA SER A 413 -3.53 33.44 28.17
C SER A 413 -4.88 33.83 27.54
N LEU A 414 -5.16 33.37 26.31
CA LEU A 414 -6.45 33.53 25.64
C LEU A 414 -7.56 32.76 26.37
N ASP A 415 -7.30 31.53 26.79
CA ASP A 415 -8.24 30.69 27.55
C ASP A 415 -8.62 31.38 28.88
N ALA A 416 -7.64 31.85 29.65
CA ALA A 416 -7.91 32.58 30.89
C ALA A 416 -8.65 33.91 30.66
N ARG A 417 -8.47 34.56 29.51
CA ARG A 417 -9.19 35.79 29.14
C ARG A 417 -10.61 35.52 28.66
N SER A 418 -10.88 34.38 28.03
CA SER A 418 -12.25 33.99 27.65
C SER A 418 -13.09 33.68 28.89
N GLU A 419 -12.50 33.06 29.92
CA GLU A 419 -13.09 32.92 31.25
C GLU A 419 -13.32 34.28 31.95
N GLU A 420 -12.37 35.24 31.84
CA GLU A 420 -12.54 36.62 32.34
C GLU A 420 -13.67 37.39 31.61
N LEU A 421 -13.87 37.11 30.31
CA LEU A 421 -14.96 37.67 29.51
C LEU A 421 -16.33 37.05 29.86
N GLU A 422 -16.41 35.72 29.96
CA GLU A 422 -17.65 34.99 30.28
C GLU A 422 -18.16 35.39 31.67
N THR A 423 -17.29 35.40 32.68
CA THR A 423 -17.63 35.86 34.04
C THR A 423 -18.00 37.34 34.12
N ARG A 424 -17.54 38.19 33.20
CA ARG A 424 -18.03 39.59 33.07
C ARG A 424 -19.35 39.70 32.32
N ALA A 425 -19.61 38.84 31.34
CA ALA A 425 -20.91 38.77 30.66
C ALA A 425 -22.00 38.35 31.66
N GLU A 426 -21.75 37.34 32.50
CA GLU A 426 -22.65 36.97 33.60
C GLU A 426 -22.92 38.14 34.57
N GLN A 427 -21.88 38.91 34.92
CA GLN A 427 -22.04 40.10 35.78
C GLN A 427 -22.86 41.21 35.10
N LEU A 428 -22.71 41.39 33.78
CA LEU A 428 -23.52 42.34 33.00
C LEU A 428 -24.99 41.93 33.00
N ASP A 429 -25.29 40.66 32.74
CA ASP A 429 -26.65 40.11 32.77
C ASP A 429 -27.28 40.18 34.17
N GLN A 430 -26.51 39.95 35.23
CA GLN A 430 -26.98 40.15 36.60
C GLN A 430 -27.33 41.62 36.90
N VAL A 431 -26.55 42.58 36.41
CA VAL A 431 -26.83 44.02 36.55
C VAL A 431 -28.06 44.43 35.71
N LEU A 432 -28.20 43.93 34.48
CA LEU A 432 -29.37 44.13 33.62
C LEU A 432 -30.65 43.58 34.28
N LEU A 433 -30.58 42.38 34.87
CA LEU A 433 -31.71 41.74 35.53
C LEU A 433 -32.09 42.45 36.85
N GLN A 434 -31.12 43.00 37.58
CA GLN A 434 -31.39 43.90 38.71
C GLN A 434 -32.07 45.21 38.26
N LEU A 435 -31.63 45.81 37.15
CA LEU A 435 -32.23 47.02 36.59
C LEU A 435 -33.69 46.77 36.18
N ALA A 436 -33.96 45.69 35.45
CA ALA A 436 -35.30 45.31 35.01
C ALA A 436 -36.27 45.04 36.19
N ARG A 437 -35.78 44.44 37.28
CA ARG A 437 -36.55 44.33 38.54
C ARG A 437 -36.88 45.70 39.12
N GLY A 438 -35.89 46.58 39.22
CA GLY A 438 -36.08 47.95 39.72
C GLY A 438 -37.07 48.76 38.88
N GLU A 439 -37.07 48.61 37.56
CA GLU A 439 -38.06 49.22 36.67
C GLU A 439 -39.47 48.69 36.91
N SER A 440 -39.62 47.37 37.10
CA SER A 440 -40.92 46.76 37.45
C SER A 440 -41.42 47.23 38.83
N ASP A 441 -40.54 47.28 39.84
CA ASP A 441 -40.87 47.80 41.17
C ASP A 441 -41.29 49.29 41.12
N LEU A 442 -40.65 50.10 40.27
CA LEU A 442 -41.07 51.49 40.06
C LEU A 442 -42.42 51.59 39.36
N GLN A 443 -42.70 50.75 38.35
CA GLN A 443 -44.03 50.69 37.71
C GLN A 443 -45.11 50.32 38.73
N ASN A 444 -44.86 49.30 39.57
CA ASN A 444 -45.76 48.89 40.65
C ASN A 444 -46.02 50.05 41.64
N LEU A 445 -44.98 50.82 42.02
CA LEU A 445 -45.12 51.99 42.89
C LEU A 445 -45.89 53.15 42.22
N ILE A 446 -45.72 53.35 40.91
CA ILE A 446 -46.48 54.36 40.14
C ILE A 446 -47.96 53.96 40.06
N GLU A 447 -48.27 52.69 39.79
CA GLU A 447 -49.65 52.19 39.74
C GLU A 447 -50.32 52.28 41.12
N GLN A 448 -49.67 51.80 42.20
CA GLN A 448 -50.15 51.97 43.57
C GLN A 448 -50.40 53.44 43.93
N ARG A 449 -49.52 54.36 43.50
CA ARG A 449 -49.71 55.80 43.72
C ARG A 449 -50.95 56.33 42.98
N SER A 450 -51.24 55.84 41.78
CA SER A 450 -52.44 56.22 41.02
C SER A 450 -53.73 55.71 41.68
N VAL A 451 -53.71 54.49 42.24
CA VAL A 451 -54.82 53.93 43.03
C VAL A 451 -55.04 54.77 44.29
N ASN A 452 -53.98 55.03 45.06
CA ASN A 452 -54.03 55.83 46.28
C ASN A 452 -54.54 57.27 46.02
N GLN A 453 -54.16 57.88 44.90
CA GLN A 453 -54.70 59.19 44.50
C GLN A 453 -56.19 59.09 44.14
N THR A 454 -56.60 58.04 43.43
CA THR A 454 -58.03 57.81 43.09
C THR A 454 -58.87 57.58 44.36
N GLU A 455 -58.33 56.93 45.39
CA GLU A 455 -58.99 56.79 46.70
C GLU A 455 -59.04 58.11 47.48
N LEU A 456 -57.98 58.92 47.43
CA LEU A 456 -57.96 60.25 48.03
C LEU A 456 -59.02 61.17 47.38
N GLU A 457 -59.16 61.13 46.05
CA GLU A 457 -60.18 61.89 45.31
C GLU A 457 -61.61 61.43 45.69
N LYS A 458 -61.85 60.12 45.83
CA LYS A 458 -63.12 59.59 46.37
C LYS A 458 -63.38 60.07 47.81
N ALA A 459 -62.38 60.05 48.68
CA ALA A 459 -62.51 60.50 50.06
C ALA A 459 -62.82 62.00 50.16
N ILE A 460 -62.18 62.84 49.33
CA ILE A 460 -62.48 64.27 49.21
C ILE A 460 -63.93 64.49 48.75
N ALA A 461 -64.39 63.76 47.73
CA ALA A 461 -65.78 63.82 47.27
C ALA A 461 -66.79 63.38 48.35
N GLN A 462 -66.45 62.34 49.13
CA GLN A 462 -67.29 61.85 50.23
C GLN A 462 -67.36 62.85 51.40
N ILE A 463 -66.24 63.53 51.73
CA ILE A 463 -66.22 64.63 52.70
C ILE A 463 -67.09 65.81 52.22
N ALA A 464 -67.01 66.18 50.94
CA ALA A 464 -67.84 67.23 50.37
C ALA A 464 -69.35 66.89 50.41
N ALA A 465 -69.71 65.62 50.14
CA ALA A 465 -71.08 65.14 50.27
C ALA A 465 -71.59 65.18 51.72
N LEU A 466 -70.74 64.84 52.70
CA LEU A 466 -71.08 64.92 54.13
C LEU A 466 -71.24 66.38 54.61
N ASP A 467 -70.42 67.32 54.15
CA ASP A 467 -70.56 68.75 54.50
C ASP A 467 -71.82 69.38 53.86
N ALA A 468 -72.19 68.95 52.65
CA ALA A 468 -73.48 69.28 52.04
C ALA A 468 -74.66 68.73 52.86
N GLN A 469 -74.60 67.47 53.30
CA GLN A 469 -75.64 66.84 54.13
C GLN A 469 -75.76 67.51 55.51
N LEU A 470 -74.64 67.89 56.14
CA LEU A 470 -74.62 68.67 57.39
C LEU A 470 -75.20 70.08 57.21
N THR A 471 -74.97 70.69 56.05
CA THR A 471 -75.56 71.99 55.68
C THR A 471 -77.07 71.87 55.50
N GLU A 472 -77.55 70.83 54.81
CA GLU A 472 -78.99 70.53 54.66
C GLU A 472 -79.65 70.27 56.02
N GLN A 473 -79.07 69.41 56.87
CA GLN A 473 -79.57 69.19 58.24
C GLN A 473 -79.60 70.48 59.07
N THR A 474 -78.61 71.36 58.91
CA THR A 474 -78.60 72.68 59.58
C THR A 474 -79.74 73.57 59.09
N ASN A 475 -80.08 73.53 57.80
CA ASN A 475 -81.20 74.26 57.22
C ASN A 475 -82.56 73.69 57.68
N VAL A 476 -82.70 72.36 57.74
CA VAL A 476 -83.90 71.68 58.27
C VAL A 476 -84.12 72.02 59.75
N LEU A 477 -83.05 72.04 60.56
CA LEU A 477 -83.11 72.49 61.96
C LEU A 477 -83.54 73.96 62.07
N ALA A 478 -82.99 74.85 61.26
CA ALA A 478 -83.39 76.27 61.26
C ALA A 478 -84.86 76.46 60.84
N ALA A 479 -85.38 75.65 59.91
CA ALA A 479 -86.80 75.65 59.54
C ALA A 479 -87.70 75.12 60.68
N ALA A 480 -87.25 74.09 61.41
CA ALA A 480 -87.95 73.57 62.58
C ALA A 480 -87.97 74.57 63.75
N GLU A 481 -86.86 75.27 64.01
CA GLU A 481 -86.81 76.36 65.00
C GLU A 481 -87.80 77.50 64.64
N LEU A 482 -87.93 77.82 63.35
CA LEU A 482 -88.91 78.80 62.86
C LEU A 482 -90.35 78.35 63.13
N ASP A 483 -90.72 77.10 62.79
CA ASP A 483 -92.11 76.61 62.94
C ASP A 483 -92.49 76.31 64.40
N ILE A 484 -91.51 76.03 65.26
CA ILE A 484 -91.68 76.07 66.71
C ILE A 484 -92.01 77.51 67.17
N SER A 485 -91.32 78.52 66.64
CA SER A 485 -91.60 79.92 66.96
C SER A 485 -92.97 80.41 66.46
N THR A 486 -93.44 79.98 65.28
CA THR A 486 -94.80 80.31 64.80
C THR A 486 -95.87 79.62 65.67
N SER A 487 -95.59 78.40 66.13
CA SER A 487 -96.46 77.64 67.02
C SER A 487 -96.60 78.27 68.41
N TYR A 488 -95.52 78.81 68.99
CA TYR A 488 -95.61 79.58 70.24
C TYR A 488 -96.46 80.84 70.11
N ALA A 489 -96.32 81.62 69.02
CA ALA A 489 -97.16 82.79 68.76
C ALA A 489 -98.66 82.40 68.59
N ARG A 490 -98.94 81.24 67.99
CA ARG A 490 -100.31 80.69 67.92
C ARG A 490 -100.88 80.32 69.30
N ILE A 491 -100.06 79.82 70.23
CA ILE A 491 -100.49 79.52 71.61
C ILE A 491 -100.83 80.82 72.34
N GLU A 492 -99.93 81.81 72.33
CA GLU A 492 -100.14 83.12 72.98
C GLU A 492 -101.43 83.82 72.50
N SER A 493 -101.70 83.78 71.19
CA SER A 493 -102.96 84.32 70.63
C SER A 493 -104.22 83.58 71.09
N LYS A 494 -104.13 82.28 71.44
CA LYS A 494 -105.24 81.50 71.98
C LYS A 494 -105.45 81.74 73.47
N ASP A 495 -104.39 81.94 74.25
CA ASP A 495 -104.53 82.27 75.68
C ASP A 495 -105.23 83.62 75.88
N LEU A 496 -104.95 84.62 75.03
CA LEU A 496 -105.70 85.88 74.99
C LEU A 496 -107.19 85.65 74.64
N GLN A 497 -107.48 84.73 73.72
CA GLN A 497 -108.86 84.39 73.32
C GLN A 497 -109.61 83.66 74.44
N ILE A 498 -108.93 82.81 75.23
CA ILE A 498 -109.48 82.15 76.42
C ILE A 498 -109.82 83.19 77.50
N GLN A 499 -108.93 84.15 77.78
CA GLN A 499 -109.17 85.21 78.77
C GLN A 499 -110.40 86.06 78.43
N GLN A 500 -110.62 86.38 77.15
CA GLN A 500 -111.84 87.08 76.71
C GLN A 500 -113.11 86.27 76.98
N LEU A 501 -113.10 84.96 76.72
CA LEU A 501 -114.25 84.08 76.95
C LEU A 501 -114.56 83.91 78.45
N THR A 502 -113.54 83.84 79.31
CA THR A 502 -113.74 83.81 80.78
C THR A 502 -114.47 85.06 81.28
N ALA A 503 -114.07 86.25 80.80
CA ALA A 503 -114.72 87.51 81.19
C ALA A 503 -116.19 87.59 80.71
N GLN A 504 -116.51 87.04 79.53
CA GLN A 504 -117.89 86.99 79.03
C GLN A 504 -118.77 86.04 79.85
N LEU A 505 -118.24 84.90 80.29
CA LEU A 505 -119.00 83.94 81.11
C LEU A 505 -119.43 84.57 82.45
N GLN A 506 -118.52 85.27 83.12
CA GLN A 506 -118.75 85.89 84.43
C GLN A 506 -119.80 87.02 84.40
N ALA A 507 -119.99 87.66 83.23
CA ALA A 507 -121.06 88.63 83.02
C ALA A 507 -122.44 87.97 82.82
N ALA A 508 -122.50 86.76 82.24
CA ALA A 508 -123.75 86.06 81.97
C ALA A 508 -124.41 85.50 83.24
N GLU A 509 -123.62 84.92 84.15
CA GLU A 509 -124.12 84.27 85.37
C GLU A 509 -124.93 85.24 86.25
N ASN A 510 -124.44 86.47 86.42
CA ASN A 510 -125.10 87.51 87.23
C ASN A 510 -126.52 87.86 86.73
N ASN A 511 -126.76 87.83 85.41
CA ASN A 511 -128.09 88.08 84.85
C ASN A 511 -129.06 86.90 85.13
N THR A 512 -128.57 85.65 85.12
CA THR A 512 -129.43 84.46 85.31
C THR A 512 -130.02 84.32 86.72
N ALA A 513 -129.48 85.03 87.72
CA ALA A 513 -130.06 85.07 89.06
C ALA A 513 -131.42 85.80 89.08
N VAL A 514 -131.56 86.87 88.29
CA VAL A 514 -132.76 87.74 88.30
C VAL A 514 -133.94 87.10 87.57
N SER A 515 -133.70 86.37 86.47
CA SER A 515 -134.79 85.77 85.68
C SER A 515 -135.49 84.59 86.35
N ARG A 516 -134.89 83.94 87.36
CA ARG A 516 -135.48 82.75 88.01
C ARG A 516 -136.72 83.05 88.83
N THR A 517 -136.85 84.23 89.42
CA THR A 517 -138.05 84.65 90.18
C THR A 517 -139.23 84.98 89.28
N GLN A 518 -139.02 85.31 88.00
CA GLN A 518 -140.09 85.63 87.05
C GLN A 518 -140.64 84.38 86.32
N LEU A 519 -139.93 83.25 86.39
CA LEU A 519 -140.27 82.01 85.65
C LEU A 519 -141.19 81.05 86.44
N SER A 520 -141.62 81.45 87.63
CA SER A 520 -142.70 80.83 88.40
C SER A 520 -144.04 80.97 87.68
N ASP A 521 -144.38 82.21 87.31
CA ASP A 521 -145.77 82.59 87.04
C ASP A 521 -146.18 82.33 85.58
N ALA A 522 -145.20 82.15 84.68
CA ALA A 522 -145.40 81.90 83.25
C ALA A 522 -145.58 80.41 82.87
N ARG A 523 -145.46 79.47 83.81
CA ARG A 523 -145.48 78.02 83.51
C ARG A 523 -146.86 77.36 83.53
N ALA A 524 -147.92 78.12 83.82
CA ALA A 524 -149.30 77.61 83.78
C ALA A 524 -149.91 77.52 82.37
N GLU A 525 -149.23 78.01 81.32
CA GLU A 525 -149.86 78.31 80.01
C GLU A 525 -149.32 77.48 78.82
N ILE A 526 -148.17 76.81 78.95
CA ILE A 526 -147.44 76.23 77.79
C ILE A 526 -147.73 74.74 77.53
N ASP A 527 -148.26 73.97 78.50
CA ASP A 527 -148.54 72.53 78.35
C ASP A 527 -149.63 72.18 77.31
N MET A 528 -150.25 73.17 76.65
CA MET A 528 -151.48 73.00 75.87
C MET A 528 -151.30 72.71 74.36
N LEU A 529 -150.09 72.89 73.77
CA LEU A 529 -149.98 73.10 72.30
C LEU A 529 -149.47 71.92 71.42
N ASN A 530 -148.17 71.62 71.38
CA ASN A 530 -147.52 71.17 70.13
C ASN A 530 -147.17 69.66 70.00
N ALA A 531 -148.14 68.77 70.21
CA ALA A 531 -147.96 67.32 70.03
C ALA A 531 -148.07 66.82 68.55
N GLN A 532 -147.41 67.49 67.58
CA GLN A 532 -147.79 67.39 66.15
C GLN A 532 -146.71 67.00 65.10
N LEU A 533 -145.45 66.66 65.46
CA LEU A 533 -144.40 66.35 64.45
C LEU A 533 -143.57 65.08 64.78
N PHE A 534 -143.70 64.02 63.97
CA PHE A 534 -143.03 62.72 64.22
C PHE A 534 -142.54 61.92 62.97
N ASP A 535 -143.12 62.14 61.78
CA ASP A 535 -143.30 61.07 60.79
C ASP A 535 -142.04 60.53 60.05
N VAL A 536 -141.05 61.37 59.73
CA VAL A 536 -140.17 61.14 58.56
C VAL A 536 -138.91 60.27 58.83
N ARG A 537 -139.08 59.09 59.45
CA ARG A 537 -138.04 58.04 59.51
C ARG A 537 -138.28 56.96 58.45
N GLN A 538 -137.38 56.81 57.47
CA GLN A 538 -136.98 55.54 56.78
C GLN A 538 -136.28 55.82 55.43
N LYS A 539 -135.26 55.01 55.07
CA LYS A 539 -135.20 54.14 53.86
C LYS A 539 -133.76 53.77 53.42
N LEU A 540 -133.30 52.58 53.84
CA LEU A 540 -132.35 51.64 53.16
C LEU A 540 -130.92 52.15 52.80
N ALA A 541 -129.80 51.40 52.85
CA ALA A 541 -129.45 49.97 52.96
C ALA A 541 -129.50 49.11 51.67
N LYS A 542 -128.64 48.06 51.61
CA LYS A 542 -128.41 47.03 50.54
C LYS A 542 -127.37 47.40 49.46
N ILE A 543 -126.53 46.51 48.89
CA ILE A 543 -126.02 45.11 49.17
C ILE A 543 -124.82 44.91 48.18
N GLU A 544 -123.64 44.36 48.50
CA GLU A 544 -123.24 42.95 48.81
C GLU A 544 -123.16 42.02 47.56
N VAL A 545 -122.39 40.91 47.65
CA VAL A 545 -122.20 39.76 46.69
C VAL A 545 -120.89 39.76 45.85
N ALA A 546 -120.39 38.54 45.56
CA ALA A 546 -119.23 38.14 44.72
C ALA A 546 -117.84 38.66 45.17
N LEU A 547 -116.95 37.90 45.86
CA LEU A 547 -116.83 36.45 46.10
C LEU A 547 -116.58 35.57 44.85
N ILE A 548 -115.92 34.40 45.05
CA ILE A 548 -115.55 33.33 44.07
C ILE A 548 -114.32 33.69 43.19
N GLU A 549 -113.29 32.86 42.92
CA GLU A 549 -112.77 31.59 43.48
C GLU A 549 -111.36 31.31 42.85
N ARG A 550 -110.22 31.02 43.53
CA ARG A 550 -109.81 29.91 44.44
C ARG A 550 -109.32 28.58 43.78
N ASN A 551 -109.14 28.50 42.45
CA ASN A 551 -108.86 27.23 41.74
C ASN A 551 -107.44 26.96 41.16
N ALA A 552 -106.37 27.67 41.54
CA ALA A 552 -105.06 27.60 40.85
C ALA A 552 -103.96 26.70 41.48
N THR A 553 -104.07 26.31 42.75
CA THR A 553 -102.88 26.06 43.61
C THR A 553 -102.33 24.61 43.67
N LEU A 554 -102.58 23.75 42.69
CA LEU A 554 -102.33 22.29 42.78
C LEU A 554 -101.62 21.63 41.57
N ARG A 555 -100.53 22.25 41.07
CA ARG A 555 -99.60 21.67 40.07
C ARG A 555 -98.16 22.18 40.31
N SER A 556 -97.48 21.93 41.43
CA SER A 556 -97.16 20.65 42.10
C SER A 556 -96.09 19.81 41.37
N GLN A 557 -95.11 19.34 42.16
CA GLN A 557 -94.44 18.02 42.04
C GLN A 557 -93.72 17.68 40.70
N SER A 558 -92.51 18.21 40.44
CA SER A 558 -91.62 17.59 39.42
C SER A 558 -90.09 17.74 39.55
N GLN A 559 -89.53 18.56 40.45
CA GLN A 559 -88.06 18.71 40.61
C GLN A 559 -87.69 18.98 42.09
N ALA A 560 -87.45 18.00 42.97
CA ALA A 560 -87.42 16.53 42.83
C ALA A 560 -86.20 15.87 42.14
N LEU A 561 -85.06 16.55 42.09
CA LEU A 561 -83.73 15.91 42.03
C LEU A 561 -82.84 16.58 43.08
N GLU A 562 -83.05 16.16 44.33
CA GLU A 562 -82.49 16.75 45.55
C GLU A 562 -81.25 15.97 46.02
N ASP A 563 -80.73 15.08 45.17
CA ASP A 563 -79.63 14.12 45.40
C ASP A 563 -78.24 14.77 45.54
N ALA A 564 -78.15 16.10 45.42
CA ALA A 564 -76.93 16.90 45.39
C ALA A 564 -76.21 17.04 46.76
N ASN A 565 -76.28 16.02 47.64
CA ASN A 565 -75.99 16.17 49.08
C ASN A 565 -75.24 15.01 49.76
N LEU A 566 -74.78 13.95 49.07
CA LEU A 566 -74.21 12.76 49.74
C LEU A 566 -72.76 12.36 49.41
N ASP A 567 -72.24 12.60 48.19
CA ASP A 567 -70.88 12.15 47.82
C ASP A 567 -69.74 12.97 48.46
N MET A 568 -70.07 14.08 49.14
CA MET A 568 -69.16 14.90 49.96
C MET A 568 -68.46 14.11 51.08
N ALA A 569 -68.93 12.90 51.40
CA ALA A 569 -68.42 12.06 52.49
C ALA A 569 -67.21 11.17 52.11
N ALA A 570 -66.83 11.07 50.83
CA ALA A 570 -65.79 10.13 50.37
C ALA A 570 -64.34 10.66 50.43
N ALA A 571 -64.12 11.89 50.92
CA ALA A 571 -62.82 12.58 51.02
C ALA A 571 -61.88 12.02 52.11
N LEU A 572 -61.75 10.69 52.15
CA LEU A 572 -60.97 9.92 53.13
C LEU A 572 -60.28 8.69 52.51
N ALA A 573 -60.33 8.55 51.17
CA ALA A 573 -59.68 7.46 50.43
C ALA A 573 -58.28 7.83 49.89
N ASP A 574 -57.99 9.12 49.67
CA ASP A 574 -56.80 9.59 48.94
C ASP A 574 -55.47 9.22 49.60
N GLN A 575 -55.45 9.02 50.92
CA GLN A 575 -54.22 8.71 51.66
C GLN A 575 -53.69 7.28 51.46
N LEU A 576 -54.40 6.41 50.71
CA LEU A 576 -53.93 5.06 50.36
C LEU A 576 -53.52 4.92 48.87
N ALA A 577 -53.61 5.98 48.06
CA ALA A 577 -53.26 5.93 46.64
C ALA A 577 -51.74 5.93 46.41
N LEU A 578 -51.00 6.71 47.19
CA LEU A 578 -49.61 7.08 46.92
C LEU A 578 -48.60 5.91 46.98
N GLU A 579 -48.88 4.84 47.72
CA GLU A 579 -48.01 3.64 47.76
C GLU A 579 -48.15 2.74 46.52
N LYS A 580 -49.19 2.92 45.69
CA LYS A 580 -49.40 2.11 44.47
C LYS A 580 -48.83 2.71 43.19
N GLU A 581 -48.68 4.03 43.11
CA GLU A 581 -48.15 4.66 41.88
C GLU A 581 -46.67 4.35 41.66
N LEU A 582 -45.87 4.26 42.73
CA LEU A 582 -44.43 3.97 42.64
C LEU A 582 -44.12 2.54 42.15
N THR A 583 -44.99 1.57 42.43
CA THR A 583 -44.81 0.18 41.98
C THR A 583 -45.28 -0.05 40.55
N ALA A 584 -46.31 0.66 40.08
CA ALA A 584 -46.77 0.59 38.69
C ALA A 584 -45.83 1.29 37.70
N ALA A 585 -45.12 2.34 38.12
CA ALA A 585 -44.26 3.14 37.26
C ALA A 585 -43.02 2.39 36.70
N LEU A 586 -42.59 1.30 37.34
CA LEU A 586 -41.45 0.50 36.89
C LEU A 586 -41.85 -0.50 35.80
N GLU A 587 -42.92 -1.27 36.00
CA GLU A 587 -43.41 -2.25 35.01
C GLU A 587 -43.77 -1.59 33.66
N GLN A 588 -44.24 -0.34 33.69
CA GLN A 588 -44.61 0.38 32.47
C GLN A 588 -43.39 0.83 31.64
N ARG A 589 -42.21 0.98 32.25
CA ARG A 589 -40.98 1.40 31.55
C ARG A 589 -40.48 0.30 30.61
N ASP A 590 -40.38 -0.92 31.14
CA ASP A 590 -39.77 -2.04 30.42
C ASP A 590 -40.73 -2.57 29.31
N ALA A 591 -42.04 -2.45 29.54
CA ALA A 591 -43.07 -2.67 28.51
C ALA A 591 -43.04 -1.62 27.36
N ILE A 592 -42.55 -0.40 27.60
CA ILE A 592 -42.37 0.62 26.56
C ILE A 592 -41.06 0.39 25.78
N LEU A 593 -39.96 0.06 26.46
CA LEU A 593 -38.67 -0.26 25.83
C LEU A 593 -38.80 -1.41 24.82
N SER A 594 -39.37 -2.55 25.24
CA SER A 594 -39.59 -3.71 24.37
C SER A 594 -40.45 -3.38 23.13
N ARG A 595 -41.46 -2.51 23.30
CA ARG A 595 -42.39 -2.12 22.24
C ARG A 595 -41.78 -1.12 21.25
N ALA A 596 -40.96 -0.18 21.73
CA ALA A 596 -40.26 0.80 20.91
C ALA A 596 -39.16 0.15 20.05
N GLN A 597 -38.35 -0.72 20.63
CA GLN A 597 -37.32 -1.49 19.91
C GLN A 597 -37.94 -2.39 18.84
N SER A 598 -39.09 -3.03 19.15
CA SER A 598 -39.86 -3.81 18.16
C SER A 598 -40.35 -2.97 16.98
N SER A 599 -40.79 -1.72 17.20
CA SER A 599 -41.18 -0.82 16.10
C SER A 599 -40.00 -0.33 15.26
N PHE A 600 -38.83 -0.09 15.87
CA PHE A 600 -37.61 0.27 15.14
C PHE A 600 -37.20 -0.85 14.18
N ALA A 601 -37.08 -2.08 14.67
CA ALA A 601 -36.67 -3.23 13.85
C ALA A 601 -37.67 -3.48 12.69
N PHE A 602 -38.97 -3.30 12.92
CA PHE A 602 -39.98 -3.39 11.87
C PHE A 602 -39.83 -2.30 10.81
N ALA A 603 -39.67 -1.03 11.20
CA ALA A 603 -39.49 0.08 10.27
C ALA A 603 -38.20 -0.07 9.44
N ALA A 604 -37.11 -0.46 10.08
CA ALA A 604 -35.82 -0.69 9.44
C ALA A 604 -35.87 -1.85 8.42
N ARG A 605 -36.53 -2.97 8.77
CA ARG A 605 -36.77 -4.10 7.84
C ARG A 605 -37.60 -3.67 6.63
N VAL A 606 -38.68 -2.91 6.83
CA VAL A 606 -39.55 -2.42 5.73
C VAL A 606 -38.82 -1.44 4.80
N ALA A 607 -37.97 -0.56 5.34
CA ALA A 607 -37.19 0.37 4.55
C ALA A 607 -36.18 -0.34 3.63
N ALA A 608 -35.51 -1.38 4.13
CA ALA A 608 -34.49 -2.13 3.38
C ALA A 608 -35.03 -3.21 2.43
N THR A 609 -36.30 -3.63 2.54
CA THR A 609 -36.87 -4.57 1.58
C THR A 609 -36.82 -4.04 0.14
N GLY A 610 -36.15 -4.77 -0.74
CA GLY A 610 -36.02 -4.42 -2.17
C GLY A 610 -34.90 -3.41 -2.48
N LEU A 611 -33.86 -3.32 -1.65
CA LEU A 611 -32.58 -2.69 -2.01
C LEU A 611 -31.56 -3.77 -2.38
N ASP A 612 -31.05 -3.73 -3.61
CA ASP A 612 -30.26 -4.83 -4.19
C ASP A 612 -28.77 -4.80 -3.80
N GLY A 613 -28.24 -3.71 -3.25
CA GLY A 613 -26.89 -3.69 -2.64
C GLY A 613 -26.88 -4.02 -1.15
N ILE A 614 -28.04 -4.19 -0.50
CA ILE A 614 -28.15 -4.44 0.95
C ILE A 614 -28.45 -5.92 1.24
N VAL A 615 -27.90 -6.44 2.34
CA VAL A 615 -28.32 -7.68 3.00
C VAL A 615 -28.69 -7.38 4.46
N VAL A 616 -29.95 -7.62 4.80
CA VAL A 616 -30.45 -7.51 6.18
C VAL A 616 -30.11 -8.80 6.93
N GLN A 617 -29.37 -8.69 8.03
CA GLN A 617 -29.18 -9.77 9.00
C GLN A 617 -29.79 -9.37 10.34
N GLU A 618 -30.50 -10.30 10.98
CA GLU A 618 -31.12 -10.11 12.28
C GLU A 618 -30.36 -10.93 13.32
N GLU A 619 -29.71 -10.24 14.24
CA GLU A 619 -28.88 -10.85 15.27
C GLU A 619 -29.52 -10.60 16.64
N THR A 620 -30.07 -11.68 17.23
CA THR A 620 -30.69 -11.64 18.55
C THR A 620 -29.67 -12.00 19.62
N SER A 621 -29.17 -11.00 20.33
CA SER A 621 -28.25 -11.21 21.46
C SER A 621 -29.02 -11.16 22.79
N THR A 622 -28.82 -12.15 23.66
CA THR A 622 -29.42 -12.17 25.01
C THR A 622 -28.43 -11.76 26.06
N VAL A 623 -28.70 -10.66 26.75
CA VAL A 623 -27.86 -10.13 27.85
C VAL A 623 -28.71 -10.12 29.12
N GLY A 624 -28.49 -11.10 29.99
CA GLY A 624 -29.44 -11.38 31.07
C GLY A 624 -30.76 -11.92 30.52
N ASP A 625 -31.88 -11.39 31.00
CA ASP A 625 -33.23 -11.74 30.52
C ASP A 625 -33.69 -10.89 29.30
N GLU A 626 -32.88 -9.94 28.83
CA GLU A 626 -33.25 -9.05 27.71
C GLU A 626 -32.80 -9.61 26.35
N THR A 627 -33.73 -9.65 25.39
CA THR A 627 -33.47 -9.99 23.97
C THR A 627 -33.23 -8.73 23.14
N LEU A 628 -31.98 -8.42 22.82
CA LEU A 628 -31.60 -7.32 21.95
C LEU A 628 -31.59 -7.79 20.48
N THR A 629 -32.59 -7.35 19.71
CA THR A 629 -32.64 -7.57 18.25
C THR A 629 -31.96 -6.40 17.54
N GLN A 630 -30.71 -6.58 17.10
CA GLN A 630 -30.06 -5.60 16.21
C GLN A 630 -30.29 -5.96 14.74
N VAL A 631 -30.53 -4.95 13.91
CA VAL A 631 -30.67 -5.09 12.46
C VAL A 631 -29.36 -4.64 11.83
N ARG A 632 -28.60 -5.58 11.26
CA ARG A 632 -27.28 -5.38 10.67
C ARG A 632 -27.43 -5.22 9.16
N PHE A 633 -26.85 -4.18 8.57
CA PHE A 633 -26.98 -3.84 7.15
C PHE A 633 -25.64 -4.06 6.45
N ILE A 634 -25.37 -5.32 6.12
CA ILE A 634 -24.15 -5.67 5.39
C ILE A 634 -24.36 -5.28 3.93
N SER A 635 -23.60 -4.29 3.45
CA SER A 635 -23.56 -4.00 2.02
C SER A 635 -22.87 -5.14 1.28
N ARG A 636 -23.34 -5.43 0.06
CA ARG A 636 -22.70 -6.40 -0.85
C ARG A 636 -21.43 -5.82 -1.47
N GLU A 637 -21.34 -4.49 -1.57
CA GLU A 637 -20.18 -3.78 -2.11
C GLU A 637 -19.06 -3.69 -1.06
N LYS A 638 -17.87 -4.18 -1.42
CA LYS A 638 -16.72 -4.21 -0.51
C LYS A 638 -15.84 -2.99 -0.72
N ILE A 639 -15.84 -2.06 0.25
CA ILE A 639 -14.87 -0.96 0.29
C ILE A 639 -13.49 -1.55 0.57
N LEU A 640 -12.57 -1.41 -0.39
CA LEU A 640 -11.17 -1.79 -0.27
C LEU A 640 -10.32 -0.58 0.17
N PHE A 641 -9.25 -0.90 0.89
CA PHE A 641 -8.25 0.04 1.37
C PHE A 641 -6.88 -0.51 1.04
N GLU A 642 -5.88 0.35 0.85
CA GLU A 642 -4.51 -0.10 0.64
C GLU A 642 -3.96 -0.87 1.86
N LEU A 643 -2.95 -1.70 1.61
CA LEU A 643 -2.35 -2.55 2.63
C LEU A 643 -1.60 -1.70 3.66
N GLY A 644 -2.17 -1.57 4.87
CA GLY A 644 -1.62 -0.71 5.90
C GLY A 644 -1.95 0.79 5.74
N SER A 645 -2.97 1.15 4.95
CA SER A 645 -3.56 2.51 4.93
C SER A 645 -5.04 2.50 5.37
N TYR A 646 -5.55 3.66 5.77
CA TYR A 646 -6.98 3.93 5.92
C TYR A 646 -7.60 4.62 4.69
N GLU A 647 -6.79 4.95 3.69
CA GLU A 647 -7.23 5.56 2.44
C GLU A 647 -8.01 4.53 1.60
N ILE A 648 -9.16 4.97 1.09
CA ILE A 648 -10.04 4.16 0.24
C ILE A 648 -9.38 4.04 -1.13
N ALA A 649 -9.25 2.82 -1.65
CA ALA A 649 -8.64 2.60 -2.96
C ALA A 649 -9.50 3.21 -4.08
N ASP A 650 -8.87 3.72 -5.16
CA ASP A 650 -9.56 4.35 -6.30
C ASP A 650 -10.66 3.44 -6.90
N ASP A 651 -10.37 2.15 -7.04
CA ASP A 651 -11.33 1.12 -7.52
C ASP A 651 -12.60 1.03 -6.64
N SER A 652 -12.53 1.45 -5.38
CA SER A 652 -13.65 1.44 -4.43
C SER A 652 -14.42 2.75 -4.34
N ILE A 653 -14.04 3.81 -5.06
CA ILE A 653 -14.84 5.04 -5.15
C ILE A 653 -16.20 4.75 -5.81
N VAL A 654 -16.25 3.83 -6.79
CA VAL A 654 -17.50 3.41 -7.44
C VAL A 654 -18.38 2.58 -6.49
N GLN A 655 -17.78 1.67 -5.71
CA GLN A 655 -18.50 0.90 -4.68
C GLN A 655 -19.09 1.84 -3.60
N LEU A 656 -18.32 2.84 -3.16
CA LEU A 656 -18.79 3.84 -2.20
C LEU A 656 -19.98 4.66 -2.75
N ALA A 657 -19.97 5.03 -4.04
CA ALA A 657 -21.07 5.75 -4.65
C ALA A 657 -22.38 4.92 -4.69
N LEU A 658 -22.30 3.62 -4.95
CA LEU A 658 -23.43 2.69 -4.88
C LEU A 658 -23.97 2.57 -3.44
N ILE A 659 -23.07 2.44 -2.46
CA ILE A 659 -23.44 2.44 -1.03
C ILE A 659 -24.13 3.76 -0.64
N ALA A 660 -23.64 4.90 -1.13
CA ALA A 660 -24.26 6.20 -0.87
C ALA A 660 -25.68 6.29 -1.45
N GLU A 661 -25.92 5.77 -2.66
CA GLU A 661 -27.26 5.73 -3.26
C GLU A 661 -28.22 4.84 -2.46
N ASP A 662 -27.80 3.62 -2.08
CA ASP A 662 -28.58 2.69 -1.25
C ASP A 662 -28.91 3.28 0.14
N LEU A 663 -27.95 3.94 0.80
CA LEU A 663 -28.17 4.57 2.11
C LEU A 663 -29.10 5.80 2.03
N VAL A 664 -29.06 6.55 0.93
CA VAL A 664 -30.00 7.68 0.69
C VAL A 664 -31.41 7.16 0.40
N GLU A 665 -31.56 6.07 -0.36
CA GLU A 665 -32.85 5.46 -0.62
C GLU A 665 -33.43 4.77 0.63
N LEU A 666 -32.59 4.14 1.46
CA LEU A 666 -32.97 3.68 2.81
C LEU A 666 -33.48 4.86 3.66
N THR A 667 -32.74 5.97 3.68
CA THR A 667 -33.09 7.20 4.42
C THR A 667 -34.45 7.76 4.01
N ARG A 668 -34.81 7.73 2.72
CA ARG A 668 -36.13 8.16 2.21
C ARG A 668 -37.29 7.26 2.64
N ARG A 669 -37.02 6.00 2.99
CA ARG A 669 -38.03 4.98 3.33
C ARG A 669 -38.24 4.84 4.84
N LEU A 670 -37.33 5.35 5.66
CA LEU A 670 -37.51 5.42 7.11
C LEU A 670 -38.55 6.49 7.49
N PRO A 671 -39.37 6.28 8.54
CA PRO A 671 -40.29 7.30 9.03
C PRO A 671 -39.55 8.56 9.52
N PRO A 672 -40.07 9.78 9.27
CA PRO A 672 -39.39 11.02 9.67
C PRO A 672 -39.34 11.23 11.19
N ASP A 673 -40.25 10.60 11.93
CA ASP A 673 -40.35 10.68 13.39
C ASP A 673 -39.49 9.61 14.12
N LEU A 674 -38.72 8.82 13.37
CA LEU A 674 -37.84 7.79 13.93
C LEU A 674 -36.47 8.41 14.27
N ASP A 675 -36.03 8.31 15.52
CA ASP A 675 -34.66 8.70 15.90
C ASP A 675 -33.69 7.55 15.60
N TRP A 676 -32.74 7.78 14.69
CA TRP A 676 -31.83 6.76 14.18
C TRP A 676 -30.44 7.31 13.84
N VAL A 677 -29.47 6.40 13.80
CA VAL A 677 -28.09 6.65 13.41
C VAL A 677 -27.53 5.45 12.67
N ILE A 678 -26.76 5.69 11.60
CA ILE A 678 -25.98 4.66 10.91
C ILE A 678 -24.61 4.62 11.57
N ARG A 679 -24.33 3.53 12.29
CA ARG A 679 -23.00 3.23 12.83
C ARG A 679 -22.20 2.49 11.77
N ILE A 680 -21.05 3.05 11.42
CA ILE A 680 -20.06 2.49 10.50
C ILE A 680 -19.03 1.77 11.36
N GLU A 681 -18.90 0.46 11.17
CA GLU A 681 -18.01 -0.40 11.96
C GLU A 681 -16.82 -0.84 11.11
N GLY A 682 -15.61 -0.41 11.47
CA GLY A 682 -14.37 -0.82 10.81
C GLY A 682 -13.73 -2.04 11.47
N HIS A 683 -13.47 -3.07 10.68
CA HIS A 683 -12.80 -4.31 11.12
C HIS A 683 -11.50 -4.53 10.32
N THR A 684 -10.52 -5.15 10.99
CA THR A 684 -9.25 -5.57 10.38
C THR A 684 -9.15 -7.09 10.38
N ASP A 685 -8.14 -7.63 9.69
CA ASP A 685 -7.68 -8.97 10.01
C ASP A 685 -6.88 -9.01 11.32
N GLN A 686 -6.47 -10.22 11.73
CA GLN A 686 -5.78 -10.47 12.99
C GLN A 686 -4.25 -10.32 12.90
N THR A 687 -3.71 -9.88 11.75
CA THR A 687 -2.28 -9.57 11.64
C THR A 687 -1.99 -8.28 12.43
N PRO A 688 -1.09 -8.29 13.43
CA PRO A 688 -0.84 -7.09 14.22
C PRO A 688 -0.17 -6.00 13.38
N VAL A 689 -0.80 -4.83 13.28
CA VAL A 689 -0.10 -3.62 12.82
C VAL A 689 1.04 -3.28 13.78
N ASN A 690 2.20 -2.96 13.21
CA ASN A 690 3.39 -2.52 13.91
C ASN A 690 3.80 -1.12 13.41
N ALA A 691 4.78 -0.51 14.06
CA ALA A 691 5.28 0.82 13.71
C ALA A 691 6.07 0.87 12.38
N GLY A 692 6.08 -0.21 11.58
CA GLY A 692 6.67 -0.27 10.24
C GLY A 692 5.65 -0.14 9.09
N PHE A 693 4.35 -0.07 9.37
CA PHE A 693 3.34 0.29 8.36
C PHE A 693 3.27 1.81 8.17
N SER A 694 3.12 2.25 6.92
CA SER A 694 3.22 3.65 6.50
C SER A 694 2.29 4.62 7.24
N GLY A 695 1.11 4.18 7.68
CA GLY A 695 0.14 5.02 8.38
C GLY A 695 0.34 5.18 9.90
N GLY A 696 1.37 4.57 10.51
CA GLY A 696 1.78 4.89 11.89
C GLY A 696 0.78 4.53 13.03
N PHE A 697 -0.09 3.55 12.82
CA PHE A 697 -1.14 3.19 13.79
C PHE A 697 -0.61 2.49 15.05
N ARG A 698 -1.25 2.76 16.19
CA ARG A 698 -0.89 2.15 17.49
C ARG A 698 -1.38 0.71 17.63
N ASN A 699 -2.52 0.38 17.02
CA ASN A 699 -3.14 -0.94 17.01
C ASN A 699 -4.20 -1.05 15.89
N ASN A 700 -4.72 -2.26 15.68
CA ASN A 700 -5.72 -2.55 14.65
C ASN A 700 -7.07 -1.86 14.90
N ILE A 701 -7.44 -1.65 16.17
CA ILE A 701 -8.62 -0.85 16.55
C ILE A 701 -8.50 0.58 16.00
N GLN A 702 -7.33 1.22 16.10
CA GLN A 702 -7.11 2.56 15.52
C GLN A 702 -7.18 2.55 13.99
N LEU A 703 -6.57 1.56 13.32
CA LEU A 703 -6.66 1.40 11.87
C LEU A 703 -8.12 1.22 11.41
N GLY A 704 -8.87 0.33 12.06
CA GLY A 704 -10.29 0.13 11.76
C GLY A 704 -11.13 1.38 12.01
N PHE A 705 -10.83 2.17 13.05
CA PHE A 705 -11.54 3.42 13.32
C PHE A 705 -11.26 4.47 12.23
N LEU A 706 -10.01 4.65 11.83
CA LEU A 706 -9.64 5.59 10.77
C LEU A 706 -10.24 5.18 9.41
N ARG A 707 -10.37 3.88 9.14
CA ARG A 707 -11.09 3.37 7.95
C ARG A 707 -12.59 3.66 8.00
N ALA A 708 -13.23 3.46 9.15
CA ALA A 708 -14.65 3.80 9.32
C ALA A 708 -14.89 5.32 9.20
N GLU A 709 -13.99 6.15 9.72
CA GLU A 709 -14.05 7.61 9.62
C GLU A 709 -13.78 8.12 8.20
N ALA A 710 -12.83 7.51 7.47
CA ALA A 710 -12.59 7.82 6.06
C ALA A 710 -13.85 7.55 5.21
N VAL A 711 -14.53 6.43 5.44
CA VAL A 711 -15.82 6.11 4.80
C VAL A 711 -16.91 7.09 5.23
N ARG A 712 -16.97 7.46 6.51
CA ARG A 712 -17.93 8.47 7.02
C ARG A 712 -17.76 9.83 6.33
N ALA A 713 -16.53 10.31 6.24
CA ALA A 713 -16.19 11.57 5.59
C ALA A 713 -16.48 11.53 4.09
N ALA A 714 -16.12 10.42 3.42
CA ALA A 714 -16.37 10.25 2.00
C ALA A 714 -17.88 10.16 1.67
N LEU A 715 -18.69 9.48 2.48
CA LEU A 715 -20.17 9.49 2.34
C LEU A 715 -20.75 10.91 2.46
N LEU A 716 -20.31 11.70 3.45
CA LEU A 716 -20.76 13.10 3.62
C LEU A 716 -20.30 14.01 2.46
N ALA A 717 -19.18 13.70 1.82
CA ALA A 717 -18.73 14.38 0.60
C ALA A 717 -19.53 13.94 -0.65
N THR A 718 -19.97 12.68 -0.71
CA THR A 718 -20.74 12.12 -1.84
C THR A 718 -22.21 12.55 -1.83
N THR A 719 -22.84 12.74 -0.67
CA THR A 719 -24.27 13.10 -0.60
C THR A 719 -24.64 14.04 0.55
N ALA A 720 -25.35 15.12 0.21
CA ALA A 720 -25.93 16.07 1.17
C ALA A 720 -27.25 15.58 1.82
N ALA A 721 -27.73 14.38 1.47
CA ALA A 721 -28.96 13.81 2.03
C ALA A 721 -28.76 13.00 3.32
N LEU A 722 -27.50 12.83 3.77
CA LEU A 722 -27.14 12.26 5.07
C LEU A 722 -26.57 13.38 5.95
N ALA A 723 -27.14 13.62 7.13
CA ALA A 723 -26.63 14.63 8.05
C ALA A 723 -25.39 14.11 8.83
N PRO A 724 -24.41 14.96 9.18
CA PRO A 724 -23.26 14.54 9.99
C PRO A 724 -23.62 13.89 11.33
N ALA A 725 -24.76 14.27 11.92
CA ALA A 725 -25.28 13.69 13.17
C ALA A 725 -26.01 12.34 12.98
N GLN A 726 -26.21 11.88 11.74
CA GLN A 726 -26.82 10.59 11.41
C GLN A 726 -25.78 9.50 11.11
N LEU A 727 -24.48 9.84 11.03
CA LEU A 727 -23.41 8.87 10.80
C LEU A 727 -22.40 8.88 11.96
N LEU A 728 -22.09 7.70 12.51
CA LEU A 728 -21.05 7.51 13.54
C LEU A 728 -19.98 6.55 13.03
N ALA A 729 -18.70 6.88 13.21
CA ALA A 729 -17.59 5.95 13.00
C ALA A 729 -17.26 5.19 14.29
N SER A 730 -16.93 3.91 14.16
CA SER A 730 -16.57 3.02 15.28
C SER A 730 -15.73 1.85 14.79
N SER A 731 -15.08 1.10 15.68
CA SER A 731 -14.23 -0.01 15.30
C SER A 731 -14.09 -1.08 16.38
N TYR A 732 -14.03 -2.32 15.94
CA TYR A 732 -13.62 -3.47 16.74
C TYR A 732 -12.19 -3.96 16.40
N GLY A 733 -11.53 -3.37 15.40
CA GLY A 733 -10.23 -3.84 14.91
C GLY A 733 -10.26 -5.33 14.56
N GLU A 734 -9.36 -6.07 15.19
CA GLU A 734 -9.19 -7.52 15.08
C GLU A 734 -10.14 -8.34 15.97
N THR A 735 -10.86 -7.70 16.90
CA THR A 735 -11.52 -8.39 18.04
C THR A 735 -12.81 -9.13 17.67
N LEU A 736 -13.41 -8.83 16.51
CA LEU A 736 -14.59 -9.51 15.95
C LEU A 736 -14.32 -9.98 14.51
N PRO A 737 -13.56 -11.09 14.32
CA PRO A 737 -13.35 -11.73 13.03
C PRO A 737 -14.61 -12.50 12.59
N LEU A 738 -14.83 -12.61 11.27
CA LEU A 738 -15.81 -13.54 10.69
C LEU A 738 -15.25 -14.96 10.59
N VAL A 739 -13.93 -15.08 10.39
CA VAL A 739 -13.19 -16.34 10.31
C VAL A 739 -11.94 -16.21 11.16
N ASP A 740 -11.75 -17.06 12.16
CA ASP A 740 -10.54 -17.02 12.98
C ASP A 740 -9.34 -17.47 12.14
N ALA A 741 -8.38 -16.56 11.97
CA ALA A 741 -7.22 -16.68 11.08
C ALA A 741 -5.93 -17.01 11.83
N ASN A 742 -5.96 -17.05 13.18
CA ASN A 742 -4.81 -17.31 14.04
C ASN A 742 -4.12 -18.66 13.78
N GLU A 743 -4.89 -19.72 13.51
CA GLU A 743 -4.37 -21.07 13.23
C GLU A 743 -4.27 -21.39 11.73
N LEU A 744 -4.68 -20.47 10.85
CA LEU A 744 -4.68 -20.68 9.40
C LEU A 744 -3.34 -20.30 8.77
N THR A 745 -3.01 -20.95 7.65
CA THR A 745 -1.79 -20.67 6.87
C THR A 745 -2.06 -20.69 5.36
N GLY A 746 -1.17 -20.08 4.58
CA GLY A 746 -1.28 -20.03 3.11
C GLY A 746 -2.57 -19.37 2.61
N PHE A 747 -3.16 -19.93 1.55
CA PHE A 747 -4.37 -19.42 0.92
C PHE A 747 -5.56 -19.31 1.88
N ALA A 748 -5.74 -20.27 2.80
CA ALA A 748 -6.83 -20.25 3.77
C ALA A 748 -6.73 -19.06 4.74
N LYS A 749 -5.50 -18.67 5.14
CA LYS A 749 -5.32 -17.44 5.92
C LYS A 749 -5.60 -16.20 5.08
N LEU A 750 -5.08 -16.13 3.86
CA LEU A 750 -5.30 -14.98 2.98
C LEU A 750 -6.80 -14.72 2.71
N GLU A 751 -7.57 -15.78 2.53
CA GLU A 751 -9.03 -15.73 2.37
C GLU A 751 -9.73 -15.26 3.65
N ALA A 752 -9.37 -15.80 4.82
CA ALA A 752 -9.89 -15.36 6.11
C ALA A 752 -9.58 -13.88 6.40
N ASP A 753 -8.34 -13.44 6.16
CA ASP A 753 -7.93 -12.05 6.32
C ASP A 753 -8.67 -11.10 5.34
N GLN A 754 -8.94 -11.55 4.10
CA GLN A 754 -9.76 -10.82 3.12
C GLN A 754 -11.26 -10.75 3.49
N LEU A 755 -11.76 -11.68 4.32
CA LEU A 755 -13.11 -11.62 4.87
C LEU A 755 -13.18 -10.77 6.15
N ASN A 756 -12.13 -10.78 6.96
CA ASN A 756 -12.06 -10.04 8.22
C ASN A 756 -11.88 -8.52 7.99
N ARG A 757 -11.05 -8.10 7.04
CA ARG A 757 -10.92 -6.69 6.60
C ARG A 757 -12.20 -6.24 5.88
N ARG A 758 -13.08 -5.54 6.59
CA ARG A 758 -14.39 -5.10 6.08
C ARG A 758 -14.89 -3.85 6.79
N ILE A 759 -15.87 -3.19 6.16
CA ILE A 759 -16.70 -2.15 6.76
C ILE A 759 -18.12 -2.69 6.84
N GLU A 760 -18.78 -2.50 7.98
CA GLU A 760 -20.20 -2.79 8.15
C GLU A 760 -21.00 -1.52 8.44
N PHE A 761 -22.29 -1.52 8.09
CA PHE A 761 -23.23 -0.45 8.40
C PHE A 761 -24.35 -1.00 9.28
N ILE A 762 -24.66 -0.32 10.37
CA ILE A 762 -25.68 -0.74 11.33
C ILE A 762 -26.59 0.43 11.64
N LEU A 763 -27.85 0.35 11.22
CA LEU A 763 -28.88 1.30 11.62
C LEU A 763 -29.27 0.97 13.07
N ALA A 764 -28.89 1.84 13.99
CA ALA A 764 -29.27 1.77 15.39
C ALA A 764 -30.28 2.89 15.72
N PRO A 765 -31.11 2.74 16.77
CA PRO A 765 -31.67 3.91 17.44
C PRO A 765 -30.52 4.78 17.96
N ARG A 766 -30.75 6.09 18.02
CA ARG A 766 -29.84 7.04 18.69
C ARG A 766 -29.97 6.93 20.21
#